data_AF-A0A819BG40-F1
#
_entry.id   AF-A0A819BG40-F1
#
_cell.length_a   1.000
_cell.length_b   1.000
_cell.length_c   1.000
_cell.angle_alpha   90.00
_cell.angle_beta   90.00
_cell.angle_gamma   90.00
#
_symmetry.space_group_name_H-M   'P 1'
#
loop_
_entity.id
_entity.type
_entity.pdbx_description
1 polymer ?
#
loop_
_entity_poly.entity_id
_entity_poly.type
_entity_poly.pdbx_seq_one_letter_code
_entity_poly.pdbx_strand_id
1 'polypeptide(L)'
;MCDLCSPRQVVAITSCKGCGKHLCRKHFNEHRENLTKGLQNVIDLRDNVLQELARVIDSTLKSPGHNNAVALLKQIDEWKTKTIERVTQAANDACKSVERLFSRKEEYDQIKQNIYQITKELKEQQELESFVESDIDQWTNQLNQLQTDFNRPLKVEINSPVLQIQTIDWNATIKITPSDEKQDKYVDLTINQLEKGVSSLLLDEKPKEVIIPPSILTTDGELAIQNSQLHSQEKAYPSFLFGLNESIDKEIDSLLEDLMYLAPMDKNGPMNGQCGPQTDQMEQFLSDAFGFKNISGKYIVPGIKSFQLDKPLHGLNPNTQIHFPKNMADSFTMTVQEIIDWQRSYKVYADKTTKGINKGFLNRALQGQSQDGEEAFRMKYVVRISKCPILMEFDAKIISRNVNEDWPNRIKLVSITGIDFAGRKHDVDDILYYISNWEEIYHIDQRSNLPALYSERDFYRKVNRPRGELNEERVRNNLIRMTRLRLRACDEEDIQIVVEIGIGLGVFSGSHIGIDEKVRALSAEAIRLVLEQDGPSYKNIRAIVFALPIFNKNNSKDRHLDVFNDFVDEFRKAQYNGPIPVLITDQDMHRITVTIARHGFTVAEVNPGDSHGVFGGYWQNRRSSVQGKLALTTAGLLVQHHLINPCVLDTDNYHLLEIDEVATLDRRRIISDDNE
;
A
#
# COMPACT_ATOMS: atom_id res chain seq x y z
N MET A 1 49.19 -9.47 31.15
CA MET A 1 49.90 -8.18 30.99
C MET A 1 49.77 -7.74 29.54
N CYS A 2 49.91 -6.44 29.24
CA CYS A 2 49.83 -5.96 27.85
C CYS A 2 51.06 -6.38 27.03
N ASP A 3 50.81 -6.96 25.87
CA ASP A 3 51.87 -7.52 25.01
C ASP A 3 52.74 -6.47 24.32
N LEU A 4 52.25 -5.23 24.21
CA LEU A 4 52.89 -4.13 23.49
C LEU A 4 53.58 -3.08 24.40
N CYS A 5 53.43 -3.17 25.73
CA CYS A 5 54.14 -2.29 26.67
C CYS A 5 55.56 -2.81 26.97
N SER A 6 56.54 -1.91 27.09
CA SER A 6 57.88 -2.23 27.60
C SER A 6 58.34 -1.24 28.69
N PRO A 7 58.71 -1.69 29.91
CA PRO A 7 58.60 -3.08 30.38
C PRO A 7 57.12 -3.50 30.51
N ARG A 8 56.84 -4.81 30.40
CA ARG A 8 55.47 -5.39 30.41
C ARG A 8 54.80 -5.35 31.79
N GLN A 9 54.65 -4.15 32.35
CA GLN A 9 54.13 -3.92 33.69
C GLN A 9 52.68 -3.43 33.70
N VAL A 10 52.12 -3.07 32.53
CA VAL A 10 50.75 -2.56 32.43
C VAL A 10 49.76 -3.71 32.26
N VAL A 11 48.72 -3.74 33.11
CA VAL A 11 47.65 -4.74 33.07
C VAL A 11 46.89 -4.64 31.75
N ALA A 12 46.68 -5.79 31.09
CA ALA A 12 45.83 -5.85 29.90
C ALA A 12 44.37 -5.82 30.34
N ILE A 13 43.55 -5.02 29.66
CA ILE A 13 42.13 -4.87 29.99
C ILE A 13 41.23 -5.69 29.05
N THR A 14 41.76 -6.12 27.90
CA THR A 14 41.01 -6.88 26.90
C THR A 14 41.98 -7.63 25.98
N SER A 15 41.48 -8.66 25.30
CA SER A 15 42.20 -9.40 24.25
C SER A 15 41.50 -9.24 22.91
N CYS A 16 42.28 -9.04 21.85
CA CYS A 16 41.72 -9.03 20.50
C CYS A 16 41.54 -10.47 20.02
N LYS A 17 40.30 -10.89 19.77
CA LYS A 17 40.00 -12.23 19.24
C LYS A 17 40.67 -12.51 17.88
N GLY A 18 40.85 -11.48 17.06
CA GLY A 18 41.40 -11.64 15.71
C GLY A 18 42.91 -11.86 15.66
N CYS A 19 43.70 -11.26 16.57
CA CYS A 19 45.17 -11.41 16.57
C CYS A 19 45.73 -12.04 17.85
N GLY A 20 44.88 -12.42 18.80
CA GLY A 20 45.26 -13.08 20.05
C GLY A 20 45.99 -12.19 21.08
N LYS A 21 46.27 -10.93 20.77
CA LYS A 21 47.06 -10.04 21.66
C LYS A 21 46.24 -9.52 22.84
N HIS A 22 46.84 -9.53 24.03
CA HIS A 22 46.34 -8.91 25.24
C HIS A 22 46.82 -7.45 25.32
N LEU A 23 45.88 -6.51 25.36
CA LEU A 23 46.15 -5.09 25.18
C LEU A 23 45.66 -4.28 26.39
N CYS A 24 46.48 -3.32 26.84
CA CYS A 24 46.00 -2.25 27.71
C CYS A 24 45.13 -1.28 26.89
N ARG A 25 44.40 -0.38 27.56
CA ARG A 25 43.46 0.54 26.90
C ARG A 25 44.10 1.32 25.75
N LYS A 26 45.30 1.86 25.97
CA LYS A 26 46.04 2.64 24.97
C LYS A 26 46.34 1.79 23.72
N HIS A 27 46.99 0.65 23.91
CA HIS A 27 47.37 -0.23 22.81
C HIS A 27 46.18 -0.91 22.13
N PHE A 28 45.05 -1.09 22.82
CA PHE A 28 43.81 -1.55 22.21
C PHE A 28 43.23 -0.51 21.25
N ASN A 29 43.22 0.77 21.65
CA ASN A 29 42.78 1.85 20.80
C ASN A 29 43.69 2.02 19.57
N GLU A 30 45.02 2.02 19.76
CA GLU A 30 45.98 2.05 18.65
C GLU A 30 45.81 0.85 17.72
N HIS A 31 45.56 -0.34 18.27
CA HIS A 31 45.27 -1.53 17.48
C HIS A 31 43.98 -1.37 16.66
N ARG A 32 42.91 -0.81 17.25
CA ARG A 32 41.64 -0.54 16.56
C ARG A 32 41.78 0.52 15.48
N GLU A 33 42.54 1.59 15.73
CA GLU A 33 42.84 2.61 14.73
C GLU A 33 43.62 2.02 13.53
N ASN A 34 44.58 1.14 13.79
CA ASN A 34 45.31 0.46 12.73
C ASN A 34 44.42 -0.51 11.92
N LEU A 35 43.46 -1.18 12.56
CA LEU A 35 42.45 -1.99 11.87
C LEU A 35 41.54 -1.12 11.00
N THR A 36 41.11 0.04 11.49
CA THR A 36 40.32 1.00 10.72
C THR A 36 41.07 1.48 9.48
N LYS A 37 42.36 1.82 9.63
CA LYS A 37 43.23 2.17 8.48
C LYS A 37 43.40 1.00 7.50
N GLY A 38 43.54 -0.23 8.02
CA GLY A 38 43.59 -1.44 7.20
C GLY A 38 42.32 -1.66 6.39
N LEU A 39 41.15 -1.46 6.99
CA LEU A 39 39.86 -1.56 6.31
C LEU A 39 39.71 -0.47 5.24
N GLN A 40 40.15 0.76 5.52
CA GLN A 40 40.13 1.85 4.53
C GLN A 40 40.93 1.49 3.28
N ASN A 41 42.12 0.90 3.44
CA ASN A 41 42.92 0.45 2.28
C ASN A 41 42.20 -0.62 1.44
N VAL A 42 41.40 -1.50 2.06
CA VAL A 42 40.59 -2.50 1.34
C VAL A 42 39.45 -1.84 0.57
N ILE A 43 38.82 -0.83 1.16
CA ILE A 43 37.78 -0.03 0.49
C ILE A 43 38.38 0.71 -0.71
N ASP A 44 39.53 1.36 -0.53
CA ASP A 44 40.23 2.07 -1.61
C ASP A 44 40.64 1.12 -2.74
N LEU A 45 41.07 -0.12 -2.40
CA LEU A 45 41.37 -1.15 -3.40
C LEU A 45 40.12 -1.59 -4.16
N ARG A 46 38.99 -1.80 -3.47
CA ARG A 46 37.69 -2.12 -4.11
C ARG A 46 37.31 -1.04 -5.10
N ASP A 47 37.43 0.22 -4.70
CA ASP A 47 37.03 1.35 -5.53
C ASP A 47 37.93 1.49 -6.76
N ASN A 48 39.25 1.28 -6.60
CA ASN A 48 40.17 1.21 -7.74
C ASN A 48 39.84 0.06 -8.71
N VAL A 49 39.51 -1.13 -8.20
CA VAL A 49 39.10 -2.27 -9.03
C VAL A 49 37.81 -1.97 -9.80
N LEU A 50 36.83 -1.34 -9.15
CA LEU A 50 35.59 -0.90 -9.81
C LEU A 50 35.87 0.14 -10.89
N GLN A 51 36.80 1.06 -10.64
CA GLN A 51 37.18 2.10 -11.60
C GLN A 51 37.88 1.51 -12.83
N GLU A 52 38.79 0.56 -12.63
CA GLU A 52 39.44 -0.18 -13.73
C GLU A 52 38.44 -1.05 -14.51
N LEU A 53 37.51 -1.71 -13.82
CA LEU A 53 36.45 -2.48 -14.47
C LEU A 53 35.57 -1.59 -15.36
N ALA A 54 35.18 -0.42 -14.86
CA ALA A 54 34.44 0.57 -15.63
C ALA A 54 35.24 1.03 -16.85
N ARG A 55 36.56 1.23 -16.70
CA ARG A 55 37.46 1.62 -17.79
C ARG A 55 37.60 0.55 -18.86
N VAL A 56 37.65 -0.73 -18.46
CA VAL A 56 37.67 -1.88 -19.37
C VAL A 56 36.35 -2.00 -20.12
N ILE A 57 35.21 -1.88 -19.44
CA ILE A 57 33.88 -1.90 -20.08
C ILE A 57 33.75 -0.75 -21.08
N ASP A 58 34.16 0.46 -20.70
CA ASP A 58 34.04 1.65 -21.52
C ASP A 58 35.01 1.66 -22.72
N SER A 59 36.16 0.97 -22.61
CA SER A 59 37.08 0.74 -23.74
C SER A 59 36.64 -0.40 -24.67
N THR A 60 35.98 -1.43 -24.14
CA THR A 60 35.44 -2.56 -24.93
C THR A 60 34.24 -2.11 -25.79
N LEU A 61 33.44 -1.16 -25.28
CA LEU A 61 32.31 -0.57 -26.01
C LEU A 61 32.72 0.44 -27.10
N LYS A 62 33.96 0.93 -27.09
CA LYS A 62 34.50 1.90 -28.07
C LYS A 62 35.32 1.25 -29.20
N SER A 63 35.43 -0.09 -29.21
CA SER A 63 36.05 -0.81 -30.32
C SER A 63 35.17 -0.74 -31.58
N PRO A 64 35.75 -0.51 -32.78
CA PRO A 64 35.00 -0.32 -34.03
C PRO A 64 34.11 -1.51 -34.44
N GLY A 65 34.25 -2.69 -33.81
CA GLY A 65 33.38 -3.85 -34.04
C GLY A 65 31.98 -3.78 -33.38
N HIS A 66 31.74 -2.89 -32.41
CA HIS A 66 30.46 -2.78 -31.70
C HIS A 66 29.57 -1.59 -32.12
N ASN A 67 30.10 -0.66 -32.91
CA ASN A 67 29.30 0.44 -33.47
C ASN A 67 28.14 -0.05 -34.34
N ASN A 68 28.30 -1.19 -35.03
CA ASN A 68 27.23 -1.77 -35.85
C ASN A 68 26.10 -2.36 -34.99
N ALA A 69 26.40 -2.99 -33.86
CA ALA A 69 25.38 -3.55 -32.97
C ALA A 69 24.57 -2.42 -32.30
N VAL A 70 25.25 -1.37 -31.82
CA VAL A 70 24.60 -0.18 -31.25
C VAL A 70 23.77 0.54 -32.31
N ALA A 71 24.26 0.68 -33.55
CA ALA A 71 23.52 1.29 -34.64
C ALA A 71 22.29 0.46 -35.06
N LEU A 72 22.38 -0.88 -35.07
CA LEU A 72 21.25 -1.77 -35.37
C LEU A 72 20.22 -1.75 -34.25
N LEU A 73 20.63 -1.80 -32.98
CA LEU A 73 19.72 -1.68 -31.84
C LEU A 73 18.99 -0.33 -31.84
N LYS A 74 19.69 0.76 -32.17
CA LYS A 74 19.08 2.08 -32.33
C LYS A 74 18.08 2.11 -33.48
N GLN A 75 18.40 1.49 -34.63
CA GLN A 75 17.46 1.39 -35.75
C GLN A 75 16.21 0.56 -35.40
N ILE A 76 16.38 -0.53 -34.65
CA ILE A 76 15.27 -1.36 -34.16
C ILE A 76 14.40 -0.56 -33.18
N ASP A 77 15.01 0.20 -32.27
CA ASP A 77 14.29 1.01 -31.29
C ASP A 77 13.55 2.19 -31.94
N GLU A 78 14.16 2.85 -32.92
CA GLU A 78 13.51 3.88 -33.74
C GLU A 78 12.35 3.31 -34.55
N TRP A 79 12.53 2.13 -35.17
CA TRP A 79 11.45 1.44 -35.89
C TRP A 79 10.31 1.05 -34.96
N LYS A 80 10.62 0.50 -33.77
CA LYS A 80 9.63 0.12 -32.75
C LYS A 80 8.80 1.32 -32.32
N THR A 81 9.47 2.41 -31.97
CA THR A 81 8.83 3.66 -31.51
C THR A 81 7.91 4.22 -32.58
N LYS A 82 8.40 4.38 -33.82
CA LYS A 82 7.59 4.89 -34.95
C LYS A 82 6.41 3.99 -35.28
N THR A 83 6.55 2.67 -35.12
CA THR A 83 5.47 1.71 -35.40
C THR A 83 4.37 1.80 -34.34
N ILE A 84 4.74 1.87 -33.06
CA ILE A 84 3.78 2.06 -31.96
C ILE A 84 3.02 3.39 -32.14
N GLU A 85 3.72 4.47 -32.47
CA GLU A 85 3.10 5.77 -32.73
C GLU A 85 2.08 5.71 -33.88
N ARG A 86 2.42 5.08 -35.01
CA ARG A 86 1.52 4.95 -36.17
C ARG A 86 0.28 4.12 -35.85
N VAL A 87 0.45 2.99 -35.16
CA VAL A 87 -0.68 2.12 -34.76
C VAL A 87 -1.59 2.86 -33.78
N THR A 88 -0.99 3.55 -32.80
CA THR A 88 -1.73 4.35 -31.81
C THR A 88 -2.50 5.49 -32.48
N GLN A 89 -1.88 6.18 -33.44
CA GLN A 89 -2.52 7.24 -34.19
C GLN A 89 -3.71 6.71 -35.02
N ALA A 90 -3.51 5.61 -35.76
CA ALA A 90 -4.58 4.99 -36.54
C ALA A 90 -5.74 4.51 -35.66
N ALA A 91 -5.46 3.92 -34.50
CA ALA A 91 -6.48 3.51 -33.54
C ALA A 91 -7.25 4.72 -32.98
N ASN A 92 -6.55 5.80 -32.61
CA ASN A 92 -7.17 7.03 -32.13
C ASN A 92 -8.04 7.70 -33.20
N ASP A 93 -7.61 7.71 -34.46
CA ASP A 93 -8.39 8.28 -35.56
C ASP A 93 -9.62 7.44 -35.89
N ALA A 94 -9.53 6.10 -35.77
CA ALA A 94 -10.68 5.20 -35.86
C ALA A 94 -11.68 5.44 -34.71
N CYS A 95 -11.19 5.55 -33.47
CA CYS A 95 -12.03 5.87 -32.31
C CYS A 95 -12.74 7.22 -32.49
N LYS A 96 -12.04 8.28 -32.91
CA LYS A 96 -12.64 9.58 -33.20
C LYS A 96 -13.67 9.52 -34.32
N SER A 97 -13.44 8.68 -35.33
CA SER A 97 -14.38 8.49 -36.44
C SER A 97 -15.67 7.82 -35.95
N VAL A 98 -15.55 6.81 -35.07
CA VAL A 98 -16.70 6.19 -34.38
C VAL A 98 -17.42 7.21 -33.50
N GLU A 99 -16.69 7.96 -32.67
CA GLU A 99 -17.30 9.01 -31.84
C GLU A 99 -18.06 10.04 -32.67
N ARG A 100 -17.54 10.47 -33.83
CA ARG A 100 -18.26 11.38 -34.74
C ARG A 100 -19.51 10.75 -35.32
N LEU A 101 -19.46 9.47 -35.69
CA LEU A 101 -20.61 8.74 -36.26
C LEU A 101 -21.76 8.60 -35.26
N PHE A 102 -21.46 8.59 -33.95
CA PHE A 102 -22.46 8.41 -32.88
C PHE A 102 -22.66 9.64 -31.98
N SER A 103 -22.02 10.77 -32.28
CA SER A 103 -22.16 12.02 -31.53
C SER A 103 -23.44 12.76 -31.94
N ARG A 104 -24.39 12.88 -31.00
CA ARG A 104 -25.58 13.76 -31.13
C ARG A 104 -25.32 15.20 -30.67
N LYS A 105 -24.06 15.62 -30.60
CA LYS A 105 -23.70 16.91 -29.99
C LYS A 105 -24.39 18.10 -30.66
N GLU A 106 -24.42 18.15 -31.99
CA GLU A 106 -25.09 19.23 -32.74
C GLU A 106 -26.61 19.21 -32.54
N GLU A 107 -27.23 18.03 -32.49
CA GLU A 107 -28.66 17.88 -32.19
C GLU A 107 -29.00 18.37 -30.77
N TYR A 108 -28.18 18.02 -29.78
CA TYR A 108 -28.38 18.45 -28.40
C TYR A 108 -28.12 19.95 -28.22
N ASP A 109 -27.14 20.51 -28.91
CA ASP A 109 -26.91 21.95 -28.90
C ASP A 109 -28.10 22.70 -29.53
N GLN A 110 -28.72 22.17 -30.58
CA GLN A 110 -29.93 22.73 -31.18
C GLN A 110 -31.14 22.64 -30.22
N ILE A 111 -31.34 21.49 -29.56
CA ILE A 111 -32.41 21.31 -28.56
C ILE A 111 -32.23 22.31 -27.42
N LYS A 112 -30.98 22.50 -26.94
CA LYS A 112 -30.64 23.45 -25.88
C LYS A 112 -30.94 24.90 -26.28
N GLN A 113 -30.63 25.30 -27.52
CA GLN A 113 -30.97 26.62 -28.05
C GLN A 113 -32.49 26.83 -28.10
N ASN A 114 -33.25 25.83 -28.55
CA ASN A 114 -34.70 25.91 -28.63
C ASN A 114 -35.34 26.05 -27.23
N ILE A 115 -34.86 25.29 -26.23
CA ILE A 115 -35.32 25.43 -24.83
C ILE A 115 -35.01 26.82 -24.29
N TYR A 116 -33.82 27.37 -24.59
CA TYR A 116 -33.44 28.70 -24.16
C TYR A 116 -34.36 29.78 -24.76
N GLN A 117 -34.70 29.65 -26.05
CA GLN A 117 -35.61 30.56 -26.73
C GLN A 117 -37.02 30.53 -26.12
N ILE A 118 -37.58 29.33 -25.89
CA ILE A 118 -38.90 29.17 -25.22
C ILE A 118 -38.84 29.77 -23.81
N THR A 119 -37.76 29.53 -23.06
CA THR A 119 -37.59 30.09 -21.71
C THR A 119 -37.59 31.61 -21.70
N LYS A 120 -36.98 32.22 -22.73
CA LYS A 120 -36.95 33.68 -22.89
C LYS A 120 -38.34 34.23 -23.20
N GLU A 121 -39.05 33.62 -24.14
CA GLU A 121 -40.42 34.01 -24.51
C GLU A 121 -41.39 33.88 -23.33
N LEU A 122 -41.31 32.78 -22.56
CA LEU A 122 -42.13 32.58 -21.37
C LEU A 122 -41.92 33.67 -20.32
N LYS A 123 -40.66 34.09 -20.09
CA LYS A 123 -40.35 35.16 -19.12
C LYS A 123 -40.85 36.51 -19.60
N GLU A 124 -40.63 36.85 -20.87
CA GLU A 124 -41.10 38.11 -21.45
C GLU A 124 -42.63 38.22 -21.39
N GLN A 125 -43.35 37.14 -21.72
CA GLN A 125 -44.82 37.15 -21.66
C GLN A 125 -45.38 37.11 -20.24
N GLN A 126 -44.67 36.46 -19.31
CA GLN A 126 -45.01 36.48 -17.89
C GLN A 126 -44.85 37.90 -17.29
N GLU A 127 -43.78 38.61 -17.64
CA GLU A 127 -43.54 39.99 -17.18
C GLU A 127 -44.53 41.00 -17.77
N LEU A 128 -44.98 40.77 -19.01
CA LEU A 128 -45.95 41.62 -19.70
C LEU A 128 -47.42 41.26 -19.39
N GLU A 129 -47.66 40.16 -18.68
CA GLU A 129 -48.99 39.56 -18.44
C GLU A 129 -49.82 39.41 -19.74
N SER A 130 -49.15 39.21 -20.88
CA SER A 130 -49.72 39.34 -22.23
C SER A 130 -49.79 37.99 -22.96
N PHE A 131 -50.33 36.97 -22.29
CA PHE A 131 -50.51 35.64 -22.88
C PHE A 131 -51.98 35.21 -22.86
N VAL A 132 -52.38 34.46 -23.87
CA VAL A 132 -53.70 33.81 -23.96
C VAL A 132 -53.54 32.29 -24.02
N GLU A 133 -54.64 31.55 -23.90
CA GLU A 133 -54.64 30.09 -23.85
C GLU A 133 -53.96 29.45 -25.07
N SER A 134 -54.08 30.07 -26.26
CA SER A 134 -53.41 29.58 -27.47
C SER A 134 -51.89 29.67 -27.41
N ASP A 135 -51.34 30.64 -26.68
CA ASP A 135 -49.88 30.78 -26.50
C ASP A 135 -49.35 29.69 -25.57
N ILE A 136 -50.10 29.40 -24.50
CA ILE A 136 -49.81 28.29 -23.57
C ILE A 136 -49.86 26.95 -24.31
N ASP A 137 -50.87 26.73 -25.14
CA ASP A 137 -50.98 25.52 -25.95
C ASP A 137 -49.82 25.40 -26.94
N GLN A 138 -49.40 26.52 -27.56
CA GLN A 138 -48.25 26.55 -28.45
C GLN A 138 -46.94 26.16 -27.76
N TRP A 139 -46.59 26.78 -26.63
CA TRP A 139 -45.37 26.44 -25.89
C TRP A 139 -45.42 25.01 -25.35
N THR A 140 -46.59 24.56 -24.87
CA THR A 140 -46.80 23.18 -24.43
C THR A 140 -46.51 22.18 -25.55
N ASN A 141 -47.02 22.44 -26.76
CA ASN A 141 -46.77 21.60 -27.93
C ASN A 141 -45.29 21.62 -28.34
N GLN A 142 -44.63 22.77 -28.30
CA GLN A 142 -43.20 22.88 -28.60
C GLN A 142 -42.33 22.12 -27.58
N LEU A 143 -42.65 22.20 -26.29
CA LEU A 143 -41.95 21.46 -25.24
C LEU A 143 -42.16 19.95 -25.36
N ASN A 144 -43.39 19.51 -25.66
CA ASN A 144 -43.70 18.09 -25.90
C ASN A 144 -42.96 17.54 -27.13
N GLN A 145 -42.83 18.35 -28.19
CA GLN A 145 -42.06 17.98 -29.38
C GLN A 145 -40.56 17.85 -29.05
N LEU A 146 -39.98 18.82 -28.33
CA LEU A 146 -38.57 18.76 -27.89
C LEU A 146 -38.31 17.57 -26.97
N GLN A 147 -39.25 17.23 -26.09
CA GLN A 147 -39.17 16.05 -25.24
C GLN A 147 -39.19 14.76 -26.07
N THR A 148 -39.98 14.72 -27.15
CA THR A 148 -40.01 13.59 -28.08
C THR A 148 -38.70 13.45 -28.85
N ASP A 149 -38.12 14.57 -29.32
CA ASP A 149 -36.86 14.60 -30.06
C ASP A 149 -35.65 14.24 -29.19
N PHE A 150 -35.69 14.65 -27.91
CA PHE A 150 -34.70 14.26 -26.91
C PHE A 150 -34.72 12.75 -26.64
N ASN A 151 -35.91 12.17 -26.48
CA ASN A 151 -36.10 10.75 -26.17
C ASN A 151 -36.06 9.83 -27.41
N ARG A 152 -35.88 10.38 -28.61
CA ARG A 152 -35.82 9.60 -29.83
C ARG A 152 -34.56 8.73 -29.87
N PRO A 153 -34.69 7.39 -30.04
CA PRO A 153 -33.54 6.51 -30.19
C PRO A 153 -32.78 6.79 -31.49
N LEU A 154 -31.45 6.62 -31.46
CA LEU A 154 -30.60 6.69 -32.65
C LEU A 154 -31.13 5.73 -33.71
N LYS A 155 -31.48 6.26 -34.90
CA LYS A 155 -31.74 5.43 -36.07
C LYS A 155 -30.42 4.77 -36.47
N VAL A 156 -30.15 3.58 -35.95
CA VAL A 156 -29.09 2.74 -36.48
C VAL A 156 -29.59 2.25 -37.84
N GLU A 157 -29.16 2.92 -38.91
CA GLU A 157 -29.36 2.38 -40.25
C GLU A 157 -28.66 1.02 -40.34
N ILE A 158 -29.32 0.07 -41.00
CA ILE A 158 -28.94 -1.35 -41.12
C ILE A 158 -27.59 -1.54 -41.88
N ASN A 159 -26.94 -0.45 -42.28
CA ASN A 159 -25.61 -0.40 -42.89
C ASN A 159 -24.56 0.12 -41.88
N SER A 160 -24.41 -0.54 -40.73
CA SER A 160 -23.35 -0.21 -39.77
C SER A 160 -21.97 -0.35 -40.43
N PRO A 161 -21.04 0.61 -40.24
CA PRO A 161 -19.70 0.50 -40.80
C PRO A 161 -18.97 -0.70 -40.17
N VAL A 162 -18.51 -1.61 -41.04
CA VAL A 162 -17.72 -2.76 -40.63
C VAL A 162 -16.27 -2.32 -40.42
N LEU A 163 -15.76 -2.50 -39.20
CA LEU A 163 -14.35 -2.26 -38.91
C LEU A 163 -13.49 -3.28 -39.68
N GLN A 164 -12.84 -2.83 -40.76
CA GLN A 164 -11.86 -3.63 -41.48
C GLN A 164 -10.48 -3.39 -40.89
N ILE A 165 -9.97 -4.35 -40.13
CA ILE A 165 -8.60 -4.35 -39.63
C ILE A 165 -7.74 -5.10 -40.64
N GLN A 166 -6.80 -4.41 -41.28
CA GLN A 166 -5.78 -5.09 -42.10
C GLN A 166 -4.81 -5.84 -41.17
N THR A 167 -4.61 -7.13 -41.43
CA THR A 167 -3.62 -7.94 -40.73
C THR A 167 -2.21 -7.56 -41.18
N ILE A 168 -1.36 -7.18 -40.23
CA ILE A 168 0.07 -6.93 -40.48
C ILE A 168 0.81 -8.27 -40.34
N ASP A 169 1.49 -8.71 -41.39
CA ASP A 169 2.39 -9.87 -41.31
C ASP A 169 3.72 -9.46 -40.65
N TRP A 170 3.76 -9.60 -39.33
CA TRP A 170 4.92 -9.26 -38.52
C TRP A 170 6.17 -10.09 -38.88
N ASN A 171 5.99 -11.29 -39.43
CA ASN A 171 7.11 -12.19 -39.78
C ASN A 171 7.86 -11.76 -41.05
N ALA A 172 7.24 -10.92 -41.88
CA ALA A 172 7.87 -10.35 -43.07
C ALA A 172 8.65 -9.06 -42.80
N THR A 173 8.49 -8.45 -41.62
CA THR A 173 8.90 -7.05 -41.39
C THR A 173 10.30 -6.89 -40.79
N ILE A 174 10.80 -7.88 -40.05
CA ILE A 174 12.17 -7.88 -39.51
C ILE A 174 12.88 -9.20 -39.85
N LYS A 175 13.96 -9.10 -40.63
CA LYS A 175 14.91 -10.20 -40.85
C LYS A 175 16.32 -9.69 -40.57
N ILE A 176 16.98 -10.26 -39.56
CA ILE A 176 18.40 -10.07 -39.35
C ILE A 176 19.09 -11.19 -40.11
N THR A 177 19.77 -10.85 -41.20
CA THR A 177 20.53 -11.82 -41.99
C THR A 177 22.00 -11.64 -41.64
N PRO A 178 22.68 -12.64 -41.04
CA PRO A 178 24.10 -12.53 -40.76
C PRO A 178 24.87 -12.45 -42.08
N SER A 179 25.83 -11.53 -42.18
CA SER A 179 26.77 -11.54 -43.31
C SER A 179 27.70 -12.73 -43.14
N ASP A 180 27.69 -13.63 -44.12
CA ASP A 180 28.68 -14.70 -44.21
C ASP A 180 30.12 -14.12 -44.28
N GLU A 181 31.04 -14.88 -43.67
CA GLU A 181 32.51 -14.76 -43.70
C GLU A 181 33.20 -13.69 -42.81
N LYS A 182 33.71 -14.11 -41.64
CA LYS A 182 35.11 -14.56 -41.48
C LYS A 182 35.39 -14.96 -40.01
N GLN A 183 35.93 -16.17 -39.85
CA GLN A 183 36.56 -16.65 -38.61
C GLN A 183 37.67 -15.67 -38.17
N ASP A 184 37.68 -15.26 -36.89
CA ASP A 184 38.92 -15.28 -36.10
C ASP A 184 38.71 -15.07 -34.58
N LYS A 185 39.28 -16.03 -33.85
CA LYS A 185 39.92 -15.99 -32.51
C LYS A 185 39.14 -15.51 -31.27
N TYR A 186 38.67 -16.52 -30.54
CA TYR A 186 38.58 -16.52 -29.08
C TYR A 186 39.82 -15.90 -28.43
N VAL A 187 39.63 -14.91 -27.56
CA VAL A 187 40.63 -14.48 -26.58
C VAL A 187 40.29 -15.17 -25.26
N ASP A 188 41.12 -16.15 -24.90
CA ASP A 188 41.22 -16.66 -23.53
C ASP A 188 41.69 -15.53 -22.61
N LEU A 189 40.82 -15.10 -21.69
CA LEU A 189 41.24 -14.34 -20.52
C LEU A 189 41.34 -15.31 -19.34
N THR A 190 42.52 -15.93 -19.23
CA THR A 190 42.96 -16.75 -18.11
C THR A 190 42.78 -16.01 -16.77
N ILE A 191 41.93 -16.56 -15.92
CA ILE A 191 41.90 -16.36 -14.47
C ILE A 191 43.22 -16.91 -13.92
N ASN A 192 44.27 -16.08 -13.85
CA ASN A 192 45.56 -16.50 -13.27
C ASN A 192 46.35 -15.37 -12.58
N GLN A 193 45.73 -14.21 -12.34
CA GLN A 193 46.36 -13.10 -11.60
C GLN A 193 45.69 -12.76 -10.26
N LEU A 194 44.57 -13.40 -9.90
CA LEU A 194 43.89 -13.16 -8.61
C LEU A 194 44.23 -14.20 -7.51
N GLU A 195 44.85 -15.33 -7.86
CA GLU A 195 45.10 -16.42 -6.90
C GLU A 195 46.36 -16.27 -6.03
N LYS A 196 47.20 -15.25 -6.27
CA LYS A 196 48.42 -15.03 -5.46
C LYS A 196 48.22 -14.16 -4.21
N GLY A 197 47.02 -13.61 -3.99
CA GLY A 197 46.75 -12.71 -2.85
C GLY A 197 46.06 -13.34 -1.63
N VAL A 198 45.47 -14.53 -1.77
CA VAL A 198 44.48 -15.05 -0.78
C VAL A 198 44.99 -16.25 0.01
N SER A 199 46.08 -16.91 -0.40
CA SER A 199 46.56 -18.16 0.22
C SER A 199 47.47 -18.01 1.45
N SER A 200 47.56 -16.84 2.11
CA SER A 200 48.49 -16.66 3.24
C SER A 200 47.86 -16.38 4.62
N LEU A 201 46.57 -16.65 4.84
CA LEU A 201 45.90 -16.21 6.09
C LEU A 201 45.06 -17.23 6.87
N LEU A 202 45.08 -18.54 6.56
CA LEU A 202 44.27 -19.51 7.32
C LEU A 202 45.02 -20.82 7.66
N LEU A 203 45.57 -20.85 8.87
CA LEU A 203 45.80 -21.99 9.76
C LEU A 203 45.71 -21.39 11.19
N ASP A 204 45.18 -21.97 12.25
CA ASP A 204 44.67 -23.30 12.61
C ASP A 204 43.87 -23.08 13.92
N GLU A 205 42.99 -24.01 14.30
CA GLU A 205 42.70 -24.46 15.69
C GLU A 205 41.24 -24.86 15.95
N LYS A 206 41.12 -26.05 16.57
CA LYS A 206 39.92 -26.82 16.90
C LYS A 206 39.21 -26.28 18.15
N PRO A 207 37.89 -26.47 18.31
CA PRO A 207 37.18 -26.09 19.52
C PRO A 207 37.34 -27.15 20.63
N LYS A 208 37.58 -26.69 21.86
CA LYS A 208 37.46 -27.47 23.10
C LYS A 208 36.14 -27.14 23.78
N GLU A 209 35.45 -28.19 24.22
CA GLU A 209 34.27 -28.18 25.08
C GLU A 209 34.55 -27.50 26.43
N VAL A 210 33.57 -26.75 26.94
CA VAL A 210 33.55 -26.30 28.34
C VAL A 210 32.20 -26.64 28.97
N ILE A 211 32.32 -27.35 30.08
CA ILE A 211 31.30 -27.89 30.98
C ILE A 211 30.74 -26.75 31.85
N ILE A 212 29.42 -26.68 32.01
CA ILE A 212 28.75 -25.77 32.96
C ILE A 212 28.24 -26.61 34.16
N PRO A 213 28.57 -26.25 35.42
CA PRO A 213 27.98 -26.89 36.60
C PRO A 213 26.68 -26.18 37.08
N PRO A 214 25.83 -26.87 37.86
CA PRO A 214 24.41 -26.53 38.07
C PRO A 214 24.10 -25.85 39.42
N SER A 215 22.81 -25.45 39.56
CA SER A 215 22.05 -25.04 40.76
C SER A 215 22.23 -23.56 41.19
N ILE A 216 21.18 -22.82 41.60
CA ILE A 216 20.33 -23.06 42.78
C ILE A 216 18.91 -22.47 42.62
N LEU A 217 17.93 -23.23 43.12
CA LEU A 217 16.53 -22.89 43.41
C LEU A 217 16.39 -22.04 44.68
N THR A 218 15.46 -21.08 44.70
CA THR A 218 14.59 -20.70 45.86
C THR A 218 13.40 -19.89 45.33
N THR A 219 12.20 -20.49 45.26
CA THR A 219 11.02 -20.34 46.16
C THR A 219 10.20 -19.06 45.99
N ASP A 220 9.08 -19.21 45.29
CA ASP A 220 7.68 -18.91 45.62
C ASP A 220 7.29 -17.69 46.45
N GLY A 221 6.30 -16.99 45.89
CA GLY A 221 5.18 -16.42 46.63
C GLY A 221 5.21 -14.90 46.77
N GLU A 222 4.14 -14.26 46.27
CA GLU A 222 3.81 -12.82 46.41
C GLU A 222 4.25 -11.90 45.26
N LEU A 223 3.75 -12.15 44.05
CA LEU A 223 3.70 -11.15 42.97
C LEU A 223 2.38 -11.25 42.20
N ALA A 224 1.28 -11.27 42.94
CA ALA A 224 -0.04 -10.95 42.43
C ALA A 224 -0.65 -9.94 43.40
N ILE A 225 -1.11 -8.80 42.89
CA ILE A 225 -1.69 -7.66 43.63
C ILE A 225 -0.64 -6.66 44.17
N GLN A 226 0.03 -5.94 43.26
CA GLN A 226 0.40 -4.53 43.49
C GLN A 226 0.93 -3.90 42.19
N ASN A 227 0.01 -3.44 41.35
CA ASN A 227 0.27 -2.38 40.37
C ASN A 227 -1.05 -1.69 40.02
N SER A 228 -1.66 -1.10 41.05
CA SER A 228 -2.65 -0.05 40.86
C SER A 228 -2.30 1.07 41.81
N GLN A 229 -2.05 2.25 41.23
CA GLN A 229 -1.77 3.54 41.87
C GLN A 229 -0.29 3.85 42.11
N LEU A 230 0.29 4.61 41.18
CA LEU A 230 1.08 5.81 41.51
C LEU A 230 1.16 6.77 40.30
N HIS A 231 0.75 8.01 40.57
CA HIS A 231 1.07 9.28 39.91
C HIS A 231 0.18 9.77 38.74
N SER A 232 -0.43 10.91 39.04
CA SER A 232 -1.23 11.80 38.22
C SER A 232 -0.37 12.55 37.20
N GLN A 233 -0.50 12.19 35.93
CA GLN A 233 -0.23 13.08 34.79
C GLN A 233 -1.42 12.98 33.82
N GLU A 234 -1.67 14.08 33.11
CA GLU A 234 -2.84 14.32 32.27
C GLU A 234 -3.20 13.12 31.38
N LYS A 235 -4.50 12.78 31.40
CA LYS A 235 -5.16 11.58 30.85
C LYS A 235 -4.40 10.89 29.71
N ALA A 236 -3.73 9.79 30.04
CA ALA A 236 -3.41 8.75 29.07
C ALA A 236 -4.69 8.36 28.31
N TYR A 237 -4.57 8.16 27.00
CA TYR A 237 -5.70 7.71 26.19
C TYR A 237 -6.11 6.30 26.62
N PRO A 238 -7.40 5.94 26.46
CA PRO A 238 -7.84 4.57 26.66
C PRO A 238 -6.93 3.62 25.89
N SER A 239 -6.25 2.76 26.66
CA SER A 239 -5.34 1.75 26.14
C SER A 239 -5.57 0.47 26.93
N PHE A 240 -5.67 -0.66 26.23
CA PHE A 240 -5.88 -1.97 26.82
C PHE A 240 -4.88 -2.95 26.24
N LEU A 241 -4.22 -3.67 27.13
CA LEU A 241 -3.19 -4.64 26.78
C LEU A 241 -3.68 -6.04 27.13
N PHE A 242 -3.57 -6.96 26.17
CA PHE A 242 -4.02 -8.34 26.26
C PHE A 242 -2.88 -9.30 25.90
N GLY A 243 -2.96 -10.54 26.40
CA GLY A 243 -1.98 -11.58 26.07
C GLY A 243 -0.60 -11.37 26.69
N LEU A 244 -0.46 -10.50 27.71
CA LEU A 244 0.77 -10.41 28.47
C LEU A 244 0.94 -11.66 29.35
N ASN A 245 2.11 -12.29 29.27
CA ASN A 245 2.52 -13.37 30.17
C ASN A 245 3.96 -13.15 30.66
N GLU A 246 4.37 -13.83 31.72
CA GLU A 246 5.71 -13.67 32.31
C GLU A 246 6.86 -14.05 31.36
N SER A 247 6.57 -14.76 30.26
CA SER A 247 7.55 -15.18 29.26
C SER A 247 7.77 -14.17 28.13
N ILE A 248 7.06 -13.03 28.15
CA ILE A 248 7.23 -12.00 27.13
C ILE A 248 8.61 -11.35 27.21
N ASP A 249 9.09 -11.00 26.03
CA ASP A 249 10.30 -10.24 25.86
C ASP A 249 10.18 -8.86 26.51
N LYS A 250 11.08 -8.56 27.45
CA LYS A 250 11.14 -7.28 28.17
C LYS A 250 11.27 -6.07 27.24
N GLU A 251 11.87 -6.24 26.07
CA GLU A 251 11.95 -5.17 25.07
C GLU A 251 10.57 -4.83 24.49
N ILE A 252 9.71 -5.83 24.31
CA ILE A 252 8.34 -5.65 23.81
C ILE A 252 7.47 -5.03 24.91
N ASP A 253 7.60 -5.51 26.14
CA ASP A 253 6.86 -4.96 27.28
C ASP A 253 7.16 -3.45 27.45
N SER A 254 8.45 -3.08 27.49
CA SER A 254 8.88 -1.68 27.55
C SER A 254 8.38 -0.86 26.37
N LEU A 255 8.39 -1.41 25.15
CA LEU A 255 7.86 -0.72 23.97
C LEU A 255 6.35 -0.46 24.12
N LEU A 256 5.57 -1.45 24.54
CA LEU A 256 4.11 -1.32 24.67
C LEU A 256 3.75 -0.32 25.78
N GLU A 257 4.50 -0.28 26.88
CA GLU A 257 4.39 0.77 27.90
C GLU A 257 4.64 2.15 27.29
N ASP A 258 5.75 2.34 26.58
CA ASP A 258 6.09 3.63 25.94
C ASP A 258 4.99 4.10 24.97
N LEU A 259 4.39 3.17 24.20
CA LEU A 259 3.29 3.48 23.29
C LEU A 259 2.02 3.97 24.02
N MET A 260 1.74 3.45 25.22
CA MET A 260 0.60 3.88 26.04
C MET A 260 0.76 5.33 26.58
N TYR A 261 1.99 5.83 26.65
CA TYR A 261 2.33 7.18 27.12
C TYR A 261 2.61 8.18 25.99
N LEU A 262 2.38 7.81 24.72
CA LEU A 262 2.50 8.73 23.60
C LEU A 262 1.58 9.95 23.77
N ALA A 263 2.07 11.11 23.31
CA ALA A 263 1.29 12.34 23.33
C ALA A 263 -0.08 12.18 22.64
N PRO A 264 -1.11 12.94 23.05
CA PRO A 264 -2.42 13.00 22.39
C PRO A 264 -2.37 13.25 20.88
N MET A 265 -3.09 12.47 20.07
CA MET A 265 -3.45 12.89 18.71
C MET A 265 -4.41 14.08 18.75
N ASP A 266 -4.17 15.11 17.95
CA ASP A 266 -5.13 16.19 17.75
C ASP A 266 -6.29 15.74 16.83
N LYS A 267 -7.39 15.33 17.45
CA LYS A 267 -8.62 14.89 16.76
C LYS A 267 -9.40 16.02 16.11
N ASN A 268 -9.12 17.27 16.49
CA ASN A 268 -9.77 18.45 15.95
C ASN A 268 -8.88 19.16 14.90
N GLY A 269 -7.69 18.63 14.66
CA GLY A 269 -6.72 19.17 13.72
C GLY A 269 -7.15 19.06 12.25
N PRO A 270 -6.24 19.43 11.32
CA PRO A 270 -6.52 19.50 9.87
C PRO A 270 -7.10 18.21 9.29
N MET A 271 -6.80 17.10 9.95
CA MET A 271 -7.13 15.76 9.49
C MET A 271 -8.48 15.26 10.04
N ASN A 272 -9.33 16.15 10.56
CA ASN A 272 -10.78 15.93 10.76
C ASN A 272 -11.60 16.01 9.45
N GLY A 273 -10.93 16.17 8.31
CA GLY A 273 -11.54 16.32 6.99
C GLY A 273 -11.26 17.64 6.29
N GLN A 274 -10.40 18.47 6.88
CA GLN A 274 -9.88 19.72 6.34
C GLN A 274 -8.46 19.56 5.77
N CYS A 275 -8.13 18.40 5.18
CA CYS A 275 -6.79 18.07 4.70
C CYS A 275 -6.40 18.72 3.36
N GLY A 276 -7.15 19.74 2.92
CA GLY A 276 -6.90 20.46 1.66
C GLY A 276 -5.49 21.05 1.59
N PRO A 277 -5.03 21.82 2.59
CA PRO A 277 -3.67 22.36 2.61
C PRO A 277 -2.58 21.30 2.55
N GLN A 278 -2.77 20.16 3.22
CA GLN A 278 -1.82 19.04 3.19
C GLN A 278 -1.80 18.37 1.81
N THR A 279 -2.97 18.22 1.19
CA THR A 279 -3.10 17.72 -0.18
C THR A 279 -2.35 18.63 -1.15
N ASP A 280 -2.58 19.94 -1.08
CA ASP A 280 -1.93 20.93 -1.95
C ASP A 280 -0.42 20.96 -1.72
N GLN A 281 0.04 20.88 -0.47
CA GLN A 281 1.47 20.79 -0.12
C GLN A 281 2.12 19.54 -0.74
N MET A 282 1.42 18.42 -0.70
CA MET A 282 1.91 17.15 -1.21
C MET A 282 1.90 17.11 -2.75
N GLU A 283 0.85 17.63 -3.40
CA GLU A 283 0.83 17.82 -4.86
C GLU A 283 1.94 18.77 -5.32
N GLN A 284 2.15 19.87 -4.60
CA GLN A 284 3.24 20.81 -4.90
C GLN A 284 4.61 20.15 -4.73
N PHE A 285 4.80 19.35 -3.69
CA PHE A 285 6.01 18.57 -3.48
C PHE A 285 6.28 17.61 -4.67
N LEU A 286 5.28 16.83 -5.07
CA LEU A 286 5.41 15.90 -6.19
C LEU A 286 5.65 16.63 -7.51
N SER A 287 5.00 17.78 -7.71
CA SER A 287 5.20 18.63 -8.89
C SER A 287 6.63 19.18 -8.95
N ASP A 288 7.13 19.72 -7.85
CA ASP A 288 8.47 20.30 -7.78
C ASP A 288 9.56 19.24 -7.97
N ALA A 289 9.46 18.14 -7.20
CA ALA A 289 10.47 17.09 -7.15
C ALA A 289 10.44 16.21 -8.42
N PHE A 290 9.26 15.83 -8.90
CA PHE A 290 9.10 14.79 -9.92
C PHE A 290 8.34 15.26 -11.17
N GLY A 291 7.93 16.53 -11.24
CA GLY A 291 7.16 17.04 -12.38
C GLY A 291 5.78 16.40 -12.50
N PHE A 292 5.15 16.08 -11.36
CA PHE A 292 3.81 15.50 -11.32
C PHE A 292 2.77 16.40 -11.98
N LYS A 293 1.99 15.83 -12.92
CA LYS A 293 0.89 16.50 -13.62
C LYS A 293 -0.27 15.53 -13.85
N ASN A 294 -1.49 15.96 -13.50
CA ASN A 294 -2.70 15.25 -13.88
C ASN A 294 -2.93 15.35 -15.40
N ILE A 295 -3.37 14.25 -16.03
CA ILE A 295 -3.70 14.20 -17.45
C ILE A 295 -5.21 14.45 -17.63
N SER A 296 -5.55 15.57 -18.27
CA SER A 296 -6.95 15.96 -18.47
C SER A 296 -7.73 14.92 -19.27
N GLY A 297 -8.94 14.59 -18.80
CA GLY A 297 -9.87 13.66 -19.46
C GLY A 297 -9.46 12.19 -19.47
N LYS A 298 -8.32 11.83 -18.86
CA LYS A 298 -7.87 10.43 -18.74
C LYS A 298 -8.03 9.92 -17.31
N TYR A 299 -8.38 8.65 -17.19
CA TYR A 299 -8.59 7.96 -15.93
C TYR A 299 -7.79 6.65 -15.93
N ILE A 300 -7.23 6.28 -14.78
CA ILE A 300 -6.58 4.97 -14.59
C ILE A 300 -7.67 3.92 -14.45
N VAL A 301 -8.62 4.20 -13.56
CA VAL A 301 -9.91 3.51 -13.41
C VAL A 301 -11.01 4.55 -13.26
N PRO A 302 -12.29 4.21 -13.49
CA PRO A 302 -13.39 5.14 -13.29
C PRO A 302 -13.31 5.86 -11.93
N GLY A 303 -13.24 7.20 -11.95
CA GLY A 303 -13.14 8.02 -10.74
C GLY A 303 -11.72 8.31 -10.21
N ILE A 304 -10.67 7.73 -10.81
CA ILE A 304 -9.26 8.01 -10.49
C ILE A 304 -8.60 8.63 -11.73
N LYS A 305 -8.22 9.90 -11.66
CA LYS A 305 -7.59 10.61 -12.78
C LYS A 305 -6.24 9.99 -13.12
N SER A 306 -5.85 10.04 -14.38
CA SER A 306 -4.50 9.66 -14.77
C SER A 306 -3.53 10.82 -14.51
N PHE A 307 -2.25 10.50 -14.32
CA PHE A 307 -1.19 11.48 -14.12
C PHE A 307 0.11 11.00 -14.78
N GLN A 308 1.07 11.91 -14.93
CA GLN A 308 2.42 11.63 -15.39
C GLN A 308 3.46 12.34 -14.51
N LEU A 309 4.70 11.85 -14.57
CA LEU A 309 5.87 12.51 -13.98
C LEU A 309 6.78 12.98 -15.13
N ASP A 310 6.99 14.29 -15.25
CA ASP A 310 7.91 14.84 -16.25
C ASP A 310 9.40 14.61 -15.89
N LYS A 311 9.68 14.27 -14.61
CA LYS A 311 11.01 13.93 -14.11
C LYS A 311 10.97 12.52 -13.48
N PRO A 312 11.06 11.45 -14.28
CA PRO A 312 11.01 10.09 -13.74
C PRO A 312 12.15 9.84 -12.75
N LEU A 313 11.86 9.15 -11.64
CA LEU A 313 12.82 8.87 -10.56
C LEU A 313 14.13 8.26 -11.06
N HIS A 314 14.06 7.30 -11.99
CA HIS A 314 15.24 6.64 -12.56
C HIS A 314 16.10 7.54 -13.46
N GLY A 315 15.61 8.72 -13.86
CA GLY A 315 16.36 9.72 -14.60
C GLY A 315 17.03 10.78 -13.72
N LEU A 316 16.76 10.78 -12.41
CA LEU A 316 17.35 11.72 -11.46
C LEU A 316 18.68 11.19 -10.91
N ASN A 317 19.56 12.10 -10.47
CA ASN A 317 20.80 11.71 -9.82
C ASN A 317 20.47 11.01 -8.48
N PRO A 318 20.96 9.77 -8.23
CA PRO A 318 20.66 9.02 -7.01
C PRO A 318 21.01 9.75 -5.71
N ASN A 319 22.03 10.61 -5.74
CA ASN A 319 22.49 11.36 -4.57
C ASN A 319 21.73 12.68 -4.34
N THR A 320 20.79 13.04 -5.23
CA THR A 320 19.96 14.23 -5.04
C THR A 320 19.11 14.06 -3.79
N GLN A 321 19.25 15.02 -2.86
CA GLN A 321 18.38 15.11 -1.68
C GLN A 321 17.08 15.81 -2.05
N ILE A 322 16.00 15.24 -1.54
CA ILE A 322 14.62 15.67 -1.71
C ILE A 322 14.08 15.93 -0.31
N HIS A 323 13.42 17.07 -0.15
CA HIS A 323 12.90 17.54 1.14
C HIS A 323 11.39 17.66 1.09
N PHE A 324 10.73 17.15 2.12
CA PHE A 324 9.29 17.32 2.34
C PHE A 324 9.01 17.91 3.73
N PRO A 325 8.34 19.07 3.85
CA PRO A 325 8.08 20.04 2.78
C PRO A 325 9.38 20.68 2.30
N LYS A 326 9.37 21.19 1.09
CA LYS A 326 10.54 21.84 0.49
C LYS A 326 10.97 23.07 1.30
N ASN A 327 12.27 23.24 1.52
CA ASN A 327 12.91 24.40 2.15
C ASN A 327 12.43 24.73 3.58
N MET A 328 11.98 23.73 4.34
CA MET A 328 11.61 23.88 5.75
C MET A 328 12.69 23.31 6.67
N ALA A 329 12.92 23.97 7.81
CA ALA A 329 13.88 23.51 8.82
C ALA A 329 13.51 22.12 9.36
N ASP A 330 12.23 21.88 9.61
CA ASP A 330 11.69 20.60 10.09
C ASP A 330 11.20 19.73 8.92
N SER A 331 12.06 19.50 7.92
CA SER A 331 11.71 18.66 6.77
C SER A 331 12.09 17.19 6.98
N PHE A 332 11.31 16.31 6.37
CA PHE A 332 11.71 14.94 6.09
C PHE A 332 12.65 14.95 4.87
N THR A 333 13.90 14.53 5.08
CA THR A 333 14.90 14.45 4.00
C THR A 333 15.09 13.02 3.53
N MET A 334 15.18 12.84 2.22
CA MET A 334 15.44 11.56 1.56
C MET A 334 16.29 11.76 0.32
N THR A 335 16.99 10.73 -0.14
CA THR A 335 17.68 10.72 -1.42
C THR A 335 16.83 10.04 -2.49
N VAL A 336 17.10 10.34 -3.76
CA VAL A 336 16.52 9.58 -4.89
C VAL A 336 16.86 8.09 -4.76
N GLN A 337 18.08 7.76 -4.33
CA GLN A 337 18.49 6.37 -4.13
C GLN A 337 17.63 5.65 -3.09
N GLU A 338 17.33 6.29 -1.96
CA GLU A 338 16.43 5.71 -0.95
C GLU A 338 15.03 5.43 -1.51
N ILE A 339 14.47 6.37 -2.29
CA ILE A 339 13.16 6.15 -2.93
C ILE A 339 13.20 4.95 -3.88
N ILE A 340 14.26 4.81 -4.67
CA ILE A 340 14.46 3.65 -5.56
C ILE A 340 14.59 2.35 -4.76
N ASP A 341 15.28 2.37 -3.63
CA ASP A 341 15.42 1.19 -2.77
C ASP A 341 14.10 0.83 -2.07
N TRP A 342 13.29 1.82 -1.71
CA TRP A 342 11.91 1.59 -1.25
C TRP A 342 11.04 1.01 -2.35
N GLN A 343 11.15 1.49 -3.59
CA GLN A 343 10.45 0.92 -4.75
C GLN A 343 10.80 -0.55 -4.99
N ARG A 344 12.09 -0.90 -4.88
CA ARG A 344 12.59 -2.29 -5.02
C ARG A 344 12.10 -3.24 -3.93
N SER A 345 11.70 -2.71 -2.78
CA SER A 345 11.13 -3.52 -1.70
C SER A 345 9.67 -3.89 -1.92
N TYR A 346 9.06 -3.48 -3.04
CA TYR A 346 7.66 -3.79 -3.32
C TYR A 346 7.44 -5.29 -3.53
N LYS A 347 6.44 -5.82 -2.82
CA LYS A 347 6.00 -7.22 -2.85
C LYS A 347 4.49 -7.30 -2.89
N VAL A 348 3.98 -8.35 -3.52
CA VAL A 348 2.56 -8.68 -3.57
C VAL A 348 2.37 -10.10 -3.10
N TYR A 349 1.52 -10.28 -2.10
CA TYR A 349 1.09 -11.56 -1.61
C TYR A 349 -0.37 -11.76 -1.98
N ALA A 350 -0.72 -12.92 -2.50
CA ALA A 350 -2.10 -13.23 -2.81
C ALA A 350 -2.45 -14.67 -2.46
N ASP A 351 -3.69 -14.90 -2.09
CA ASP A 351 -4.14 -16.23 -1.76
C ASP A 351 -4.35 -17.08 -3.02
N LYS A 352 -3.46 -18.05 -3.21
CA LYS A 352 -3.47 -18.99 -4.33
C LYS A 352 -4.71 -19.87 -4.37
N THR A 353 -5.36 -20.09 -3.23
CA THR A 353 -6.58 -20.91 -3.13
C THR A 353 -7.82 -20.14 -3.56
N THR A 354 -7.74 -18.83 -3.78
CA THR A 354 -8.85 -18.03 -4.31
C THR A 354 -8.94 -18.23 -5.83
N LYS A 355 -10.07 -18.78 -6.29
CA LYS A 355 -10.30 -19.05 -7.72
C LYS A 355 -10.11 -17.77 -8.55
N GLY A 356 -9.29 -17.87 -9.59
CA GLY A 356 -9.02 -16.77 -10.53
C GLY A 356 -7.86 -15.86 -10.13
N ILE A 357 -7.30 -15.98 -8.93
CA ILE A 357 -6.06 -15.29 -8.56
C ILE A 357 -4.86 -16.02 -9.16
N ASN A 358 -4.14 -15.34 -10.04
CA ASN A 358 -2.86 -15.78 -10.61
C ASN A 358 -2.01 -14.55 -10.98
N LYS A 359 -0.75 -14.76 -11.35
CA LYS A 359 0.17 -13.66 -11.71
C LYS A 359 -0.37 -12.76 -12.84
N GLY A 360 -1.09 -13.32 -13.80
CA GLY A 360 -1.70 -12.56 -14.90
C GLY A 360 -2.85 -11.68 -14.43
N PHE A 361 -3.70 -12.16 -13.51
CA PHE A 361 -4.71 -11.35 -12.85
C PHE A 361 -4.07 -10.20 -12.06
N LEU A 362 -3.09 -10.51 -11.20
CA LEU A 362 -2.39 -9.51 -10.40
C LEU A 362 -1.75 -8.43 -11.28
N ASN A 363 -1.07 -8.83 -12.35
CA ASN A 363 -0.42 -7.89 -13.26
C ASN A 363 -1.43 -6.90 -13.87
N ARG A 364 -2.61 -7.36 -14.30
CA ARG A 364 -3.66 -6.48 -14.83
C ARG A 364 -4.31 -5.63 -13.74
N ALA A 365 -4.69 -6.25 -12.62
CA ALA A 365 -5.39 -5.57 -11.53
C ALA A 365 -4.56 -4.41 -10.96
N LEU A 366 -3.26 -4.62 -10.73
CA LEU A 366 -2.34 -3.60 -10.20
C LEU A 366 -2.10 -2.43 -11.18
N GLN A 367 -2.43 -2.60 -12.48
CA GLN A 367 -2.46 -1.53 -13.49
C GLN A 367 -3.79 -0.75 -13.50
N GLY A 368 -4.74 -1.09 -12.62
CA GLY A 368 -6.10 -0.56 -12.69
C GLY A 368 -6.89 -1.10 -13.88
N GLN A 369 -6.62 -2.34 -14.31
CA GLN A 369 -7.35 -2.98 -15.41
C GLN A 369 -8.31 -4.07 -14.92
N SER A 370 -8.54 -4.18 -13.60
CA SER A 370 -9.55 -5.07 -13.04
C SER A 370 -10.96 -4.55 -13.34
N GLN A 371 -11.86 -5.47 -13.66
CA GLN A 371 -13.28 -5.19 -13.82
C GLN A 371 -14.00 -5.03 -12.47
N ASP A 372 -15.14 -4.34 -12.48
CA ASP A 372 -16.08 -4.29 -11.35
C ASP A 372 -16.59 -5.71 -11.01
N GLY A 373 -17.12 -5.91 -9.79
CA GLY A 373 -17.68 -7.20 -9.38
C GLY A 373 -16.59 -8.22 -9.04
N GLU A 374 -16.56 -9.36 -9.73
CA GLU A 374 -15.78 -10.53 -9.27
C GLU A 374 -14.27 -10.25 -9.24
N GLU A 375 -13.72 -9.51 -10.20
CA GLU A 375 -12.31 -9.15 -10.22
C GLU A 375 -11.95 -8.18 -9.08
N ALA A 376 -12.80 -7.17 -8.82
CA ALA A 376 -12.65 -6.27 -7.68
C ALA A 376 -12.81 -7.00 -6.33
N PHE A 377 -13.70 -8.00 -6.24
CA PHE A 377 -13.87 -8.85 -5.07
C PHE A 377 -12.61 -9.65 -4.76
N ARG A 378 -11.95 -10.22 -5.78
CA ARG A 378 -10.70 -10.98 -5.62
C ARG A 378 -9.57 -10.16 -5.00
N MET A 379 -9.54 -8.84 -5.20
CA MET A 379 -8.51 -7.96 -4.62
C MET A 379 -8.50 -7.94 -3.09
N LYS A 380 -9.57 -8.38 -2.41
CA LYS A 380 -9.58 -8.56 -0.95
C LYS A 380 -8.58 -9.59 -0.45
N TYR A 381 -8.19 -10.53 -1.31
CA TYR A 381 -7.23 -11.59 -1.02
C TYR A 381 -5.87 -11.28 -1.66
N VAL A 382 -5.53 -9.99 -1.74
CA VAL A 382 -4.26 -9.48 -2.24
C VAL A 382 -3.72 -8.44 -1.26
N VAL A 383 -2.46 -8.60 -0.87
CA VAL A 383 -1.73 -7.75 0.06
C VAL A 383 -0.52 -7.18 -0.65
N ARG A 384 -0.33 -5.87 -0.59
CA ARG A 384 0.82 -5.17 -1.17
C ARG A 384 1.68 -4.66 -0.03
N ILE A 385 2.98 -4.88 -0.09
CA ILE A 385 3.90 -4.47 0.96
C ILE A 385 5.08 -3.76 0.31
N SER A 386 5.51 -2.63 0.89
CA SER A 386 6.78 -2.00 0.54
C SER A 386 7.31 -1.22 1.74
N LYS A 387 8.62 -1.06 1.83
CA LYS A 387 9.21 0.00 2.66
C LYS A 387 8.59 1.33 2.22
N CYS A 388 8.06 2.06 3.18
CA CYS A 388 7.30 3.26 2.89
C CYS A 388 7.33 4.16 4.12
N PRO A 389 8.22 5.15 4.15
CA PRO A 389 8.30 6.04 5.29
C PRO A 389 7.03 6.89 5.43
N ILE A 390 6.83 7.35 6.66
CA ILE A 390 5.77 8.28 7.03
C ILE A 390 6.39 9.67 7.11
N LEU A 391 5.80 10.61 6.39
CA LEU A 391 6.29 11.97 6.21
C LEU A 391 5.67 12.95 7.21
N MET A 392 4.43 12.69 7.61
CA MET A 392 3.70 13.47 8.61
C MET A 392 2.81 12.59 9.47
N GLU A 393 2.59 13.02 10.70
CA GLU A 393 1.64 12.44 11.63
C GLU A 393 0.20 12.63 11.13
N PHE A 394 -0.75 11.90 11.70
CA PHE A 394 -2.15 11.94 11.25
C PHE A 394 -2.84 13.25 11.65
N ASP A 395 -2.21 14.13 12.43
CA ASP A 395 -2.64 15.50 12.70
C ASP A 395 -1.94 16.54 11.78
N ALA A 396 -1.27 16.07 10.72
CA ALA A 396 -0.51 16.86 9.74
C ALA A 396 0.79 17.51 10.25
N LYS A 397 1.28 17.11 11.42
CA LYS A 397 2.61 17.51 11.89
C LYS A 397 3.69 16.77 11.10
N ILE A 398 4.64 17.51 10.53
CA ILE A 398 5.75 16.92 9.77
C ILE A 398 6.65 16.10 10.71
N ILE A 399 7.04 14.91 10.26
CA ILE A 399 8.03 14.08 10.94
C ILE A 399 9.40 14.46 10.38
N SER A 400 10.12 15.33 11.10
CA SER A 400 11.47 15.71 10.72
C SER A 400 12.39 14.49 10.70
N ARG A 401 13.27 14.41 9.69
CA ARG A 401 14.21 13.31 9.55
C ARG A 401 15.47 13.73 8.81
N ASN A 402 16.63 13.28 9.31
CA ASN A 402 17.90 13.38 8.61
C ASN A 402 18.18 12.13 7.77
N VAL A 403 18.90 12.29 6.65
CA VAL A 403 19.21 11.19 5.70
C VAL A 403 19.98 10.02 6.35
N ASN A 404 20.73 10.29 7.43
CA ASN A 404 21.51 9.26 8.12
C ASN A 404 20.69 8.41 9.11
N GLU A 405 19.43 8.75 9.33
CA GLU A 405 18.55 7.99 10.24
C GLU A 405 17.96 6.78 9.51
N ASP A 406 18.08 5.60 10.10
CA ASP A 406 17.64 4.34 9.46
C ASP A 406 16.17 3.96 9.78
N TRP A 407 15.55 4.56 10.78
CA TRP A 407 14.19 4.21 11.22
C TRP A 407 13.15 4.15 10.07
N PRO A 408 13.18 5.00 9.01
CA PRO A 408 12.15 4.90 7.98
C PRO A 408 12.26 3.64 7.11
N ASN A 409 13.44 3.01 7.05
CA ASN A 409 13.65 1.73 6.36
C ASN A 409 13.04 0.54 7.10
N ARG A 410 12.63 0.74 8.37
CA ARG A 410 11.97 -0.26 9.21
C ARG A 410 10.45 -0.20 9.09
N ILE A 411 9.90 0.81 8.42
CA ILE A 411 8.47 0.95 8.22
C ILE A 411 8.07 0.33 6.88
N LYS A 412 7.14 -0.63 6.94
CA LYS A 412 6.51 -1.23 5.77
C LYS A 412 5.03 -0.83 5.72
N LEU A 413 4.60 -0.23 4.61
CA LEU A 413 3.19 0.05 4.40
C LEU A 413 2.53 -1.18 3.78
N VAL A 414 1.54 -1.72 4.45
CA VAL A 414 0.78 -2.91 4.05
C VAL A 414 -0.58 -2.46 3.52
N SER A 415 -0.81 -2.62 2.22
CA SER A 415 -2.05 -2.21 1.58
C SER A 415 -2.91 -3.39 1.12
N ILE A 416 -4.15 -3.43 1.63
CA ILE A 416 -5.13 -4.50 1.39
C ILE A 416 -6.52 -3.91 1.20
N THR A 417 -7.29 -4.44 0.25
CA THR A 417 -8.68 -4.07 0.02
C THR A 417 -9.59 -4.64 1.13
N GLY A 418 -10.46 -3.83 1.72
CA GLY A 418 -11.45 -4.28 2.71
C GLY A 418 -12.71 -4.88 2.09
N ILE A 419 -13.61 -5.43 2.91
CA ILE A 419 -15.01 -5.65 2.51
C ILE A 419 -15.72 -4.30 2.56
N ASP A 420 -16.38 -3.89 1.48
CA ASP A 420 -16.92 -2.54 1.35
C ASP A 420 -18.42 -2.56 1.06
N PHE A 421 -19.20 -1.95 1.96
CA PHE A 421 -20.65 -1.83 1.83
C PHE A 421 -21.09 -0.42 1.45
N ALA A 422 -20.22 0.34 0.76
CA ALA A 422 -20.52 1.68 0.25
C ALA A 422 -21.72 1.71 -0.72
N GLY A 423 -22.08 0.56 -1.29
CA GLY A 423 -23.09 0.47 -2.34
C GLY A 423 -22.63 1.16 -3.62
N ARG A 424 -21.38 0.89 -4.04
CA ARG A 424 -20.81 1.38 -5.29
C ARG A 424 -20.76 0.26 -6.30
N LYS A 425 -20.80 0.60 -7.60
CA LYS A 425 -20.77 -0.34 -8.72
C LYS A 425 -19.64 -1.36 -8.60
N HIS A 426 -18.45 -0.90 -8.21
CA HIS A 426 -17.26 -1.74 -8.11
C HIS A 426 -17.28 -2.68 -6.88
N ASP A 427 -18.10 -2.38 -5.86
CA ASP A 427 -18.32 -3.21 -4.68
C ASP A 427 -19.63 -4.04 -4.78
N VAL A 428 -20.20 -4.20 -5.98
CA VAL A 428 -21.49 -4.89 -6.17
C VAL A 428 -21.50 -6.30 -5.59
N ASP A 429 -20.41 -7.05 -5.79
CA ASP A 429 -20.32 -8.43 -5.32
C ASP A 429 -20.21 -8.52 -3.80
N ASP A 430 -19.74 -7.48 -3.11
CA ASP A 430 -19.81 -7.44 -1.64
C ASP A 430 -21.27 -7.43 -1.17
N ILE A 431 -22.10 -6.62 -1.83
CA ILE A 431 -23.52 -6.56 -1.53
C ILE A 431 -24.20 -7.89 -1.84
N LEU A 432 -24.01 -8.42 -3.05
CA LEU A 432 -24.67 -9.64 -3.51
C LEU A 432 -24.23 -10.88 -2.73
N TYR A 433 -22.97 -10.92 -2.31
CA TYR A 433 -22.39 -12.09 -1.64
C TYR A 433 -22.70 -12.13 -0.13
N TYR A 434 -22.70 -10.97 0.53
CA TYR A 434 -22.83 -10.90 1.99
C TYR A 434 -24.22 -10.49 2.49
N ILE A 435 -25.07 -9.87 1.67
CA ILE A 435 -26.38 -9.37 2.13
C ILE A 435 -27.51 -10.18 1.51
N SER A 436 -28.25 -10.97 2.30
CA SER A 436 -29.29 -11.86 1.77
C SER A 436 -30.51 -11.12 1.24
N ASN A 437 -30.90 -10.01 1.88
CA ASN A 437 -32.08 -9.22 1.52
C ASN A 437 -31.75 -7.96 0.70
N TRP A 438 -30.65 -7.96 -0.08
CA TRP A 438 -30.20 -6.77 -0.80
C TRP A 438 -31.27 -6.21 -1.76
N GLU A 439 -32.10 -7.07 -2.35
CA GLU A 439 -33.21 -6.67 -3.24
C GLU A 439 -34.24 -5.79 -2.54
N GLU A 440 -34.39 -5.91 -1.22
CA GLU A 440 -35.30 -5.09 -0.42
C GLU A 440 -34.67 -3.73 -0.06
N ILE A 441 -33.34 -3.62 -0.16
CA ILE A 441 -32.55 -2.44 0.21
C ILE A 441 -32.41 -1.49 -0.99
N TYR A 442 -32.23 -2.04 -2.19
CA TYR A 442 -31.93 -1.29 -3.42
C TYR A 442 -33.05 -1.36 -4.46
N HIS A 443 -33.14 -0.34 -5.31
CA HIS A 443 -33.93 -0.43 -6.54
C HIS A 443 -33.24 -1.38 -7.51
N ILE A 444 -34.00 -2.15 -8.28
CA ILE A 444 -33.48 -3.14 -9.22
C ILE A 444 -33.53 -2.56 -10.63
N ASP A 445 -32.43 -2.67 -11.37
CA ASP A 445 -32.43 -2.45 -12.80
C ASP A 445 -33.04 -3.67 -13.49
N GLN A 446 -34.20 -3.49 -14.13
CA GLN A 446 -34.96 -4.57 -14.76
C GLN A 446 -34.20 -5.26 -15.91
N ARG A 447 -33.17 -4.63 -16.48
CA ARG A 447 -32.38 -5.22 -17.57
C ARG A 447 -31.31 -6.18 -17.04
N SER A 448 -30.63 -5.80 -15.96
CA SER A 448 -29.51 -6.56 -15.41
C SER A 448 -29.91 -7.46 -14.24
N ASN A 449 -31.07 -7.23 -13.63
CA ASN A 449 -31.48 -7.82 -12.35
C ASN A 449 -30.46 -7.55 -11.22
N LEU A 450 -29.76 -6.41 -11.30
CA LEU A 450 -28.80 -5.95 -10.31
C LEU A 450 -29.29 -4.66 -9.63
N PRO A 451 -28.67 -4.21 -8.52
CA PRO A 451 -28.93 -2.89 -7.97
C PRO A 451 -28.78 -1.79 -9.03
N ALA A 452 -29.83 -0.99 -9.22
CA ALA A 452 -29.82 0.13 -10.15
C ALA A 452 -28.78 1.18 -9.74
N LEU A 453 -28.11 1.80 -10.71
CA LEU A 453 -27.03 2.77 -10.48
C LEU A 453 -27.48 4.22 -10.62
N TYR A 454 -27.30 5.03 -9.57
CA TYR A 454 -27.33 6.48 -9.60
C TYR A 454 -26.01 7.03 -10.14
N SER A 455 -26.09 7.83 -11.20
CA SER A 455 -24.92 8.48 -11.85
C SER A 455 -23.78 7.50 -12.17
N GLU A 456 -24.14 6.27 -12.60
CA GLU A 456 -23.21 5.19 -12.98
C GLU A 456 -22.24 4.70 -11.89
N ARG A 457 -22.37 5.19 -10.65
CA ARG A 457 -21.41 4.90 -9.57
C ARG A 457 -22.02 4.31 -8.31
N ASP A 458 -23.06 4.94 -7.77
CA ASP A 458 -23.62 4.58 -6.46
C ASP A 458 -24.98 3.87 -6.65
N PHE A 459 -25.38 2.90 -5.84
CA PHE A 459 -26.67 2.21 -6.01
C PHE A 459 -27.86 3.06 -5.53
N TYR A 460 -28.97 3.01 -6.26
CA TYR A 460 -30.26 3.58 -5.86
C TYR A 460 -30.82 2.81 -4.67
N ARG A 461 -30.89 3.46 -3.50
CA ARG A 461 -31.46 2.86 -2.29
C ARG A 461 -32.94 3.17 -2.16
N LYS A 462 -33.73 2.18 -1.74
CA LYS A 462 -35.15 2.37 -1.43
C LYS A 462 -35.35 3.28 -0.22
N VAL A 463 -36.39 4.08 -0.25
CA VAL A 463 -36.89 4.85 0.90
C VAL A 463 -37.56 3.88 1.87
N ASN A 464 -37.35 4.04 3.18
CA ASN A 464 -37.90 3.16 4.23
C ASN A 464 -37.54 1.67 4.07
N ARG A 465 -36.33 1.39 3.58
CA ARG A 465 -35.77 0.04 3.45
C ARG A 465 -35.58 -0.67 4.80
N PRO A 466 -35.63 -2.01 4.86
CA PRO A 466 -35.24 -2.77 6.04
C PRO A 466 -33.73 -2.64 6.32
N ARG A 467 -33.29 -3.13 7.49
CA ARG A 467 -31.87 -3.35 7.76
C ARG A 467 -31.34 -4.49 6.89
N GLY A 468 -30.06 -4.43 6.56
CA GLY A 468 -29.37 -5.51 5.86
C GLY A 468 -29.30 -6.77 6.72
N GLU A 469 -29.61 -7.90 6.10
CA GLU A 469 -29.42 -9.22 6.67
C GLU A 469 -28.05 -9.75 6.24
N LEU A 470 -27.10 -9.67 7.16
CA LEU A 470 -25.72 -10.09 6.92
C LEU A 470 -25.60 -11.61 6.97
N ASN A 471 -24.96 -12.21 5.98
CA ASN A 471 -24.46 -13.57 6.05
C ASN A 471 -23.18 -13.59 6.91
N GLU A 472 -23.35 -13.64 8.22
CA GLU A 472 -22.28 -13.51 9.21
C GLU A 472 -21.21 -14.59 9.06
N GLU A 473 -21.59 -15.82 8.70
CA GLU A 473 -20.64 -16.92 8.49
C GLU A 473 -19.71 -16.63 7.30
N ARG A 474 -20.26 -16.18 6.16
CA ARG A 474 -19.44 -15.81 4.99
C ARG A 474 -18.50 -14.66 5.30
N VAL A 475 -19.00 -13.62 5.97
CA VAL A 475 -18.19 -12.46 6.36
C VAL A 475 -17.06 -12.90 7.29
N ARG A 476 -17.37 -13.65 8.35
CA ARG A 476 -16.38 -14.15 9.31
C ARG A 476 -15.30 -14.99 8.63
N ASN A 477 -15.67 -15.96 7.80
CA ASN A 477 -14.72 -16.85 7.15
C ASN A 477 -13.79 -16.08 6.21
N ASN A 478 -14.32 -15.09 5.49
CA ASN A 478 -13.53 -14.25 4.61
C ASN A 478 -12.62 -13.29 5.39
N LEU A 479 -13.09 -12.71 6.50
CA LEU A 479 -12.26 -11.88 7.38
C LEU A 479 -11.12 -12.69 7.99
N ILE A 480 -11.37 -13.91 8.50
CA ILE A 480 -10.32 -14.82 9.00
C ILE A 480 -9.28 -15.06 7.91
N ARG A 481 -9.73 -15.41 6.70
CA ARG A 481 -8.86 -15.69 5.56
C ARG A 481 -8.01 -14.47 5.15
N MET A 482 -8.62 -13.28 5.12
CA MET A 482 -7.91 -12.02 4.86
C MET A 482 -6.87 -11.72 5.96
N THR A 483 -7.22 -11.94 7.23
CA THR A 483 -6.30 -11.79 8.36
C THR A 483 -5.11 -12.73 8.23
N ARG A 484 -5.35 -14.01 7.96
CA ARG A 484 -4.29 -15.00 7.78
C ARG A 484 -3.34 -14.61 6.66
N LEU A 485 -3.88 -14.29 5.49
CA LEU A 485 -3.06 -13.88 4.34
C LEU A 485 -2.16 -12.71 4.71
N ARG A 486 -2.72 -11.69 5.37
CA ARG A 486 -1.97 -10.50 5.73
C ARG A 486 -0.90 -10.77 6.78
N LEU A 487 -1.24 -11.44 7.88
CA LEU A 487 -0.27 -11.71 8.94
C LEU A 487 0.84 -12.64 8.45
N ARG A 488 0.53 -13.64 7.60
CA ARG A 488 1.55 -14.44 6.90
C ARG A 488 2.43 -13.56 6.01
N ALA A 489 1.86 -12.66 5.22
CA ALA A 489 2.63 -11.73 4.40
C ALA A 489 3.54 -10.81 5.25
N CYS A 490 3.06 -10.35 6.42
CA CYS A 490 3.88 -9.59 7.35
C CYS A 490 5.03 -10.43 7.93
N ASP A 491 4.75 -11.68 8.32
CA ASP A 491 5.74 -12.60 8.88
C ASP A 491 6.84 -12.96 7.87
N GLU A 492 6.46 -13.24 6.60
CA GLU A 492 7.40 -13.47 5.48
C GLU A 492 8.29 -12.25 5.17
N GLU A 493 7.84 -11.07 5.56
CA GLU A 493 8.54 -9.80 5.39
C GLU A 493 9.31 -9.36 6.65
N ASP A 494 9.58 -10.29 7.57
CA ASP A 494 10.34 -10.05 8.81
C ASP A 494 9.80 -8.87 9.65
N ILE A 495 8.48 -8.65 9.61
CA ILE A 495 7.82 -7.61 10.40
C ILE A 495 7.68 -8.10 11.84
N GLN A 496 8.13 -7.28 12.78
CA GLN A 496 8.13 -7.60 14.19
C GLN A 496 6.90 -7.07 14.91
N ILE A 497 6.42 -5.89 14.53
CA ILE A 497 5.24 -5.26 15.12
C ILE A 497 4.26 -4.92 14.02
N VAL A 498 3.01 -5.32 14.18
CA VAL A 498 1.95 -5.00 13.20
C VAL A 498 1.04 -3.93 13.79
N VAL A 499 0.91 -2.79 13.11
CA VAL A 499 0.02 -1.70 13.51
C VAL A 499 -1.23 -1.68 12.63
N GLU A 500 -2.39 -1.67 13.28
CA GLU A 500 -3.67 -2.04 12.72
C GLU A 500 -4.80 -1.06 13.01
N ILE A 501 -5.75 -0.94 12.09
CA ILE A 501 -7.00 -0.18 12.28
C ILE A 501 -8.26 -1.05 12.14
N GLY A 502 -8.08 -2.38 12.11
CA GLY A 502 -9.12 -3.39 11.88
C GLY A 502 -9.21 -3.86 10.41
N ILE A 503 -9.30 -5.18 10.19
CA ILE A 503 -9.38 -5.76 8.83
C ILE A 503 -10.80 -5.70 8.31
N GLY A 504 -10.94 -5.40 7.01
CA GLY A 504 -12.22 -5.52 6.32
C GLY A 504 -13.24 -4.49 6.78
N LEU A 505 -12.82 -3.54 7.61
CA LEU A 505 -13.56 -2.33 7.92
C LEU A 505 -13.26 -1.33 6.81
N GLY A 506 -13.86 -1.54 5.63
CA GLY A 506 -13.92 -0.48 4.62
C GLY A 506 -14.48 0.81 5.24
N VAL A 507 -14.28 1.96 4.58
CA VAL A 507 -14.76 3.28 5.05
C VAL A 507 -16.28 3.28 5.33
N PHE A 508 -16.99 2.27 4.84
CA PHE A 508 -18.40 2.02 5.07
C PHE A 508 -18.60 0.58 5.52
N SER A 509 -18.53 0.31 6.83
CA SER A 509 -18.93 -0.97 7.45
C SER A 509 -20.43 -1.29 7.29
N GLY A 510 -21.13 -0.66 6.33
CA GLY A 510 -22.55 -0.86 6.11
C GLY A 510 -23.44 -0.07 7.07
N SER A 511 -22.94 1.02 7.64
CA SER A 511 -23.73 1.89 8.54
C SER A 511 -25.02 2.39 7.89
N HIS A 512 -24.96 2.63 6.58
CA HIS A 512 -26.11 3.02 5.77
C HIS A 512 -27.16 1.93 5.61
N ILE A 513 -26.81 0.66 5.77
CA ILE A 513 -27.74 -0.47 5.70
C ILE A 513 -27.92 -1.14 7.07
N GLY A 514 -27.32 -0.58 8.13
CA GLY A 514 -27.55 -0.96 9.52
C GLY A 514 -26.89 -2.28 9.95
N ILE A 515 -25.73 -2.62 9.38
CA ILE A 515 -24.97 -3.84 9.70
C ILE A 515 -23.60 -3.57 10.35
N ASP A 516 -23.28 -2.30 10.60
CA ASP A 516 -21.93 -1.86 10.97
C ASP A 516 -21.41 -2.44 12.28
N GLU A 517 -22.25 -2.51 13.30
CA GLU A 517 -21.92 -3.15 14.57
C GLU A 517 -21.51 -4.62 14.39
N LYS A 518 -22.29 -5.38 13.61
CA LYS A 518 -22.00 -6.79 13.33
C LYS A 518 -20.69 -6.96 12.57
N VAL A 519 -20.46 -6.15 11.54
CA VAL A 519 -19.21 -6.22 10.74
C VAL A 519 -17.98 -5.91 11.61
N ARG A 520 -18.08 -4.94 12.53
CA ARG A 520 -16.98 -4.61 13.46
C ARG A 520 -16.71 -5.75 14.45
N ALA A 521 -17.75 -6.32 15.05
CA ALA A 521 -17.62 -7.47 15.93
C ALA A 521 -16.96 -8.66 15.21
N LEU A 522 -17.42 -8.99 13.99
CA LEU A 522 -16.84 -10.07 13.18
C LEU A 522 -15.37 -9.81 12.78
N SER A 523 -14.98 -8.55 12.58
CA SER A 523 -13.59 -8.16 12.31
C SER A 523 -12.71 -8.39 13.53
N ALA A 524 -13.15 -7.93 14.71
CA ALA A 524 -12.44 -8.18 15.96
C ALA A 524 -12.32 -9.68 16.25
N GLU A 525 -13.42 -10.44 16.11
CA GLU A 525 -13.47 -11.89 16.29
C GLU A 525 -12.49 -12.58 15.35
N ALA A 526 -12.53 -12.26 14.05
CA ALA A 526 -11.66 -12.87 13.06
C ALA A 526 -10.18 -12.68 13.37
N ILE A 527 -9.78 -11.49 13.84
CA ILE A 527 -8.38 -11.24 14.18
C ILE A 527 -7.99 -12.01 15.44
N ARG A 528 -8.79 -11.92 16.50
CA ARG A 528 -8.56 -12.67 17.74
C ARG A 528 -8.37 -14.16 17.46
N LEU A 529 -9.27 -14.77 16.67
CA LEU A 529 -9.21 -16.18 16.31
C LEU A 529 -7.91 -16.54 15.56
N VAL A 530 -7.46 -15.71 14.62
CA VAL A 530 -6.20 -15.96 13.91
C VAL A 530 -5.00 -15.82 14.83
N LEU A 531 -5.00 -14.88 15.77
CA LEU A 531 -3.90 -14.74 16.73
C LEU A 531 -3.84 -15.90 17.72
N GLU A 532 -4.98 -16.45 18.15
CA GLU A 532 -5.01 -17.62 19.01
C GLU A 532 -4.59 -18.90 18.26
N GLN A 533 -5.06 -19.08 17.02
CA GLN A 533 -4.82 -20.30 16.25
C GLN A 533 -3.45 -20.33 15.58
N ASP A 534 -3.10 -19.23 14.91
CA ASP A 534 -1.92 -19.16 14.05
C ASP A 534 -0.78 -18.39 14.71
N GLY A 535 -1.04 -17.67 15.82
CA GLY A 535 -0.06 -16.97 16.64
C GLY A 535 1.22 -17.76 16.91
N PRO A 536 1.14 -19.02 17.36
CA PRO A 536 2.32 -19.86 17.61
C PRO A 536 3.18 -20.15 16.37
N SER A 537 2.64 -19.97 15.16
CA SER A 537 3.32 -20.25 13.90
C SER A 537 4.08 -19.06 13.32
N TYR A 538 3.74 -17.83 13.74
CA TYR A 538 4.43 -16.62 13.29
C TYR A 538 5.80 -16.53 13.97
N LYS A 539 6.85 -16.39 13.16
CA LYS A 539 8.25 -16.42 13.63
C LYS A 539 8.76 -15.05 14.01
N ASN A 540 8.29 -14.03 13.32
CA ASN A 540 8.81 -12.68 13.37
C ASN A 540 7.88 -11.75 14.15
N ILE A 541 6.56 -11.94 14.07
CA ILE A 541 5.57 -11.09 14.73
C ILE A 541 5.63 -11.27 16.25
N ARG A 542 6.02 -10.21 16.96
CA ARG A 542 6.21 -10.14 18.41
C ARG A 542 5.10 -9.39 19.13
N ALA A 543 4.38 -8.50 18.46
CA ALA A 543 3.22 -7.80 19.01
C ALA A 543 2.30 -7.25 17.92
N ILE A 544 1.04 -6.99 18.27
CA ILE A 544 0.09 -6.26 17.45
C ILE A 544 -0.43 -5.05 18.20
N VAL A 545 -0.49 -3.90 17.52
CA VAL A 545 -1.00 -2.64 18.05
C VAL A 545 -2.19 -2.18 17.21
N PHE A 546 -3.38 -2.13 17.80
CA PHE A 546 -4.56 -1.53 17.18
C PHE A 546 -4.63 -0.04 17.52
N ALA A 547 -4.41 0.80 16.52
CA ALA A 547 -4.57 2.25 16.57
C ALA A 547 -6.00 2.64 16.18
N LEU A 548 -6.92 2.69 17.15
CA LEU A 548 -8.35 2.89 16.94
C LEU A 548 -8.80 4.25 17.51
N PRO A 549 -8.57 5.37 16.79
CA PRO A 549 -8.88 6.70 17.29
C PRO A 549 -10.37 6.96 17.48
N ILE A 550 -10.73 7.50 18.64
CA ILE A 550 -12.10 7.85 19.06
C ILE A 550 -12.37 9.33 18.76
N PHE A 551 -12.97 9.66 17.61
CA PHE A 551 -13.14 11.06 17.21
C PHE A 551 -14.25 11.84 17.96
N ASN A 552 -15.33 11.20 18.40
CA ASN A 552 -16.47 11.90 19.05
C ASN A 552 -16.81 11.32 20.43
N LYS A 553 -16.20 11.85 21.51
CA LYS A 553 -16.54 11.44 22.90
C LYS A 553 -17.81 12.12 23.47
N ASN A 554 -18.23 13.26 22.91
CA ASN A 554 -19.24 14.13 23.53
C ASN A 554 -20.64 14.09 22.90
N ASN A 555 -20.82 13.39 21.77
CA ASN A 555 -22.14 13.16 21.18
C ASN A 555 -22.62 11.77 21.58
N SER A 556 -23.50 11.69 22.58
CA SER A 556 -24.14 10.44 23.04
C SER A 556 -24.99 9.72 21.97
N LYS A 557 -25.00 10.23 20.73
CA LYS A 557 -25.68 9.64 19.56
C LYS A 557 -24.71 9.14 18.48
N ASP A 558 -23.39 9.36 18.61
CA ASP A 558 -22.41 9.01 17.58
C ASP A 558 -21.76 7.64 17.84
N ARG A 559 -21.96 6.72 16.89
CA ARG A 559 -21.45 5.33 16.81
C ARG A 559 -19.92 5.18 16.71
N HIS A 560 -19.15 6.24 17.01
CA HIS A 560 -17.70 6.27 16.79
C HIS A 560 -16.89 5.79 18.00
N LEU A 561 -17.50 5.68 19.18
CA LEU A 561 -16.94 4.93 20.32
C LEU A 561 -16.98 3.41 20.07
N ASP A 562 -17.77 2.96 19.10
CA ASP A 562 -18.12 1.55 18.96
C ASP A 562 -16.93 0.72 18.48
N VAL A 563 -16.14 1.12 17.48
CA VAL A 563 -15.05 0.27 16.95
C VAL A 563 -14.03 -0.08 18.04
N PHE A 564 -13.55 0.94 18.78
CA PHE A 564 -12.59 0.74 19.87
C PHE A 564 -13.17 -0.17 20.94
N ASN A 565 -14.40 0.08 21.37
CA ASN A 565 -15.06 -0.72 22.41
C ASN A 565 -15.37 -2.14 21.93
N ASP A 566 -15.82 -2.33 20.69
CA ASP A 566 -16.11 -3.63 20.07
C ASP A 566 -14.86 -4.51 20.09
N PHE A 567 -13.71 -3.94 19.73
CA PHE A 567 -12.41 -4.62 19.78
C PHE A 567 -12.00 -4.95 21.23
N VAL A 568 -12.05 -3.98 22.14
CA VAL A 568 -11.71 -4.21 23.55
C VAL A 568 -12.63 -5.27 24.18
N ASP A 569 -13.92 -5.22 23.89
CA ASP A 569 -14.93 -6.14 24.40
C ASP A 569 -14.73 -7.55 23.87
N GLU A 570 -14.41 -7.72 22.57
CA GLU A 570 -14.15 -9.04 21.99
C GLU A 570 -12.94 -9.71 22.68
N PHE A 571 -11.82 -9.00 22.79
CA PHE A 571 -10.62 -9.54 23.43
C PHE A 571 -10.81 -9.78 24.94
N ARG A 572 -11.59 -8.94 25.62
CA ARG A 572 -11.90 -9.10 27.05
C ARG A 572 -12.86 -10.25 27.31
N LYS A 573 -13.99 -10.32 26.60
CA LYS A 573 -15.05 -11.34 26.81
C LYS A 573 -14.54 -12.73 26.47
N ALA A 574 -13.72 -12.85 25.42
CA ALA A 574 -13.11 -14.11 25.04
C ALA A 574 -11.91 -14.50 25.93
N GLN A 575 -11.47 -13.62 26.83
CA GLN A 575 -10.26 -13.80 27.63
C GLN A 575 -9.05 -14.18 26.77
N TYR A 576 -8.71 -13.30 25.81
CA TYR A 576 -7.66 -13.57 24.83
C TYR A 576 -6.40 -14.14 25.47
N ASN A 577 -6.01 -15.33 25.01
CA ASN A 577 -4.90 -16.13 25.54
C ASN A 577 -3.87 -16.51 24.45
N GLY A 578 -3.92 -15.83 23.29
CA GLY A 578 -2.95 -16.05 22.22
C GLY A 578 -1.53 -15.61 22.64
N PRO A 579 -0.49 -16.19 22.01
CA PRO A 579 0.91 -15.97 22.42
C PRO A 579 1.46 -14.61 22.02
N ILE A 580 0.78 -13.89 21.12
CA ILE A 580 1.21 -12.58 20.64
C ILE A 580 0.47 -11.51 21.44
N PRO A 581 1.18 -10.62 22.17
CA PRO A 581 0.55 -9.55 22.91
C PRO A 581 -0.17 -8.56 21.97
N VAL A 582 -1.29 -8.04 22.46
CA VAL A 582 -2.16 -7.12 21.72
C VAL A 582 -2.39 -5.85 22.53
N LEU A 583 -1.96 -4.71 21.99
CA LEU A 583 -2.27 -3.39 22.53
C LEU A 583 -3.38 -2.75 21.69
N ILE A 584 -4.47 -2.35 22.33
CA ILE A 584 -5.57 -1.60 21.69
C ILE A 584 -5.56 -0.19 22.26
N THR A 585 -5.36 0.83 21.44
CA THR A 585 -5.14 2.21 21.91
C THR A 585 -5.85 3.25 21.04
N ASP A 586 -6.40 4.28 21.69
CA ASP A 586 -7.02 5.45 21.07
C ASP A 586 -5.93 6.47 20.70
N GLN A 587 -5.15 6.18 19.65
CA GLN A 587 -3.95 6.95 19.31
C GLN A 587 -3.70 7.03 17.79
N ASP A 588 -2.85 7.98 17.39
CA ASP A 588 -2.34 8.15 16.03
C ASP A 588 -1.48 6.96 15.60
N MET A 589 -1.94 6.25 14.56
CA MET A 589 -1.24 5.13 13.94
C MET A 589 0.16 5.51 13.45
N HIS A 590 0.33 6.67 12.81
CA HIS A 590 1.62 7.11 12.31
C HIS A 590 2.62 7.37 13.43
N ARG A 591 2.16 8.01 14.51
CA ARG A 591 2.98 8.26 15.69
C ARG A 591 3.43 6.95 16.34
N ILE A 592 2.51 5.97 16.44
CA ILE A 592 2.83 4.62 16.91
C ILE A 592 3.88 3.97 16.02
N THR A 593 3.65 3.92 14.70
CA THR A 593 4.55 3.29 13.73
C THR A 593 5.95 3.89 13.77
N VAL A 594 6.06 5.22 13.75
CA VAL A 594 7.35 5.93 13.81
C VAL A 594 8.07 5.66 15.14
N THR A 595 7.33 5.62 16.25
CA THR A 595 7.90 5.33 17.57
C THR A 595 8.48 3.92 17.58
N ILE A 596 7.71 2.91 17.16
CA ILE A 596 8.17 1.53 17.04
C ILE A 596 9.44 1.42 16.19
N ALA A 597 9.45 2.08 15.02
CA ALA A 597 10.60 2.09 14.12
C ALA A 597 11.84 2.73 14.75
N ARG A 598 11.67 3.81 15.54
CA ARG A 598 12.74 4.47 16.29
C ARG A 598 13.28 3.62 17.45
N HIS A 599 12.45 2.75 18.03
CA HIS A 599 12.89 1.72 18.97
C HIS A 599 13.67 0.58 18.29
N GLY A 600 13.81 0.60 16.97
CA GLY A 600 14.61 -0.36 16.22
C GLY A 600 13.83 -1.58 15.74
N PHE A 601 12.51 -1.60 15.85
CA PHE A 601 11.70 -2.71 15.35
C PHE A 601 11.28 -2.49 13.90
N THR A 602 11.24 -3.57 13.11
CA THR A 602 10.54 -3.56 11.82
C THR A 602 9.04 -3.56 12.07
N VAL A 603 8.33 -2.62 11.47
CA VAL A 603 6.92 -2.37 11.74
C VAL A 603 6.10 -2.31 10.46
N ALA A 604 4.94 -2.95 10.47
CA ALA A 604 3.92 -2.77 9.45
C ALA A 604 2.92 -1.71 9.87
N GLU A 605 2.52 -0.87 8.92
CA GLU A 605 1.36 0.00 9.05
C GLU A 605 0.33 -0.38 7.99
N VAL A 606 -0.91 -0.62 8.40
CA VAL A 606 -1.98 -0.94 7.46
C VAL A 606 -2.58 0.30 6.82
N ASN A 607 -2.56 0.32 5.48
CA ASN A 607 -3.26 1.30 4.67
C ASN A 607 -4.37 0.63 3.84
N PRO A 608 -5.66 0.89 4.12
CA PRO A 608 -6.74 0.28 3.36
C PRO A 608 -6.65 0.66 1.88
N GLY A 609 -6.60 -0.35 1.02
CA GLY A 609 -6.51 -0.23 -0.43
C GLY A 609 -7.89 -0.05 -1.07
N ASP A 610 -7.89 0.49 -2.30
CA ASP A 610 -9.07 0.43 -3.16
C ASP A 610 -9.28 -0.96 -3.74
N SER A 611 -10.51 -1.25 -4.16
CA SER A 611 -10.92 -2.54 -4.73
C SER A 611 -10.48 -2.74 -6.18
N HIS A 612 -9.96 -1.69 -6.83
CA HIS A 612 -9.34 -1.82 -8.14
C HIS A 612 -7.87 -2.26 -8.07
N GLY A 613 -7.29 -2.32 -6.87
CA GLY A 613 -5.90 -2.73 -6.71
C GLY A 613 -4.88 -1.67 -7.08
N VAL A 614 -5.32 -0.41 -7.23
CA VAL A 614 -4.42 0.73 -7.45
C VAL A 614 -4.03 1.31 -6.09
N PHE A 615 -2.85 1.93 -5.98
CA PHE A 615 -2.50 2.67 -4.77
C PHE A 615 -2.87 4.12 -5.00
N GLY A 616 -3.44 4.80 -4.01
CA GLY A 616 -3.49 6.25 -4.05
C GLY A 616 -4.51 6.86 -5.03
N GLY A 617 -5.56 6.14 -5.40
CA GLY A 617 -6.72 6.73 -6.10
C GLY A 617 -7.34 7.95 -5.39
N TYR A 618 -7.03 8.10 -4.10
CA TYR A 618 -7.48 9.19 -3.24
C TYR A 618 -6.60 10.44 -3.27
N TRP A 619 -5.37 10.38 -3.80
CA TRP A 619 -4.49 11.58 -3.88
C TRP A 619 -5.10 12.70 -4.73
N GLN A 620 -5.97 12.33 -5.68
CA GLN A 620 -6.61 13.26 -6.61
C GLN A 620 -8.04 13.63 -6.19
N ASN A 621 -8.58 12.92 -5.22
CA ASN A 621 -9.91 13.14 -4.69
C ASN A 621 -9.75 13.93 -3.40
N ARG A 622 -10.03 15.24 -3.44
CA ARG A 622 -9.99 16.18 -2.28
C ARG A 622 -11.02 15.86 -1.18
N ARG A 623 -11.23 14.58 -0.87
CA ARG A 623 -12.24 14.08 0.05
C ARG A 623 -11.58 13.71 1.38
N SER A 624 -12.35 13.89 2.45
CA SER A 624 -11.94 13.71 3.85
C SER A 624 -11.81 12.26 4.34
N SER A 625 -11.79 11.27 3.44
CA SER A 625 -11.74 9.85 3.84
C SER A 625 -10.42 9.50 4.54
N VAL A 626 -10.49 8.63 5.56
CA VAL A 626 -9.31 8.11 6.29
C VAL A 626 -8.27 7.51 5.33
N GLN A 627 -8.72 6.80 4.29
CA GLN A 627 -7.85 6.24 3.25
C GLN A 627 -7.04 7.31 2.50
N GLY A 628 -7.68 8.42 2.13
CA GLY A 628 -6.99 9.56 1.51
C GLY A 628 -5.94 10.19 2.42
N LYS A 629 -6.20 10.23 3.73
CA LYS A 629 -5.27 10.77 4.73
C LYS A 629 -4.00 9.93 4.84
N LEU A 630 -4.14 8.62 5.04
CA LEU A 630 -3.02 7.67 5.09
C LEU A 630 -2.19 7.67 3.80
N ALA A 631 -2.87 7.86 2.68
CA ALA A 631 -2.20 8.00 1.41
C ALA A 631 -1.32 9.27 1.41
N LEU A 632 -1.86 10.43 1.79
CA LEU A 632 -1.16 11.73 1.76
C LEU A 632 -0.03 11.90 2.80
N THR A 633 -0.01 11.09 3.85
CA THR A 633 0.99 11.21 4.93
C THR A 633 2.22 10.33 4.73
N THR A 634 2.24 9.51 3.68
CA THR A 634 3.29 8.52 3.41
C THR A 634 3.91 8.72 2.04
N ALA A 635 5.04 8.07 1.78
CA ALA A 635 5.60 7.98 0.43
C ALA A 635 4.87 6.98 -0.48
N GLY A 636 3.68 6.50 -0.08
CA GLY A 636 3.00 5.35 -0.69
C GLY A 636 2.77 5.48 -2.21
N LEU A 637 2.47 6.68 -2.70
CA LEU A 637 2.30 6.92 -4.14
C LEU A 637 3.59 6.63 -4.91
N LEU A 638 4.75 7.03 -4.37
CA LEU A 638 6.05 6.82 -5.00
C LEU A 638 6.46 5.34 -5.03
N VAL A 639 6.03 4.57 -4.02
CA VAL A 639 6.54 3.21 -3.78
C VAL A 639 5.55 2.10 -4.15
N GLN A 640 4.23 2.36 -4.29
CA GLN A 640 3.23 1.33 -4.60
C GLN A 640 2.40 1.60 -5.87
N HIS A 641 2.52 2.76 -6.51
CA HIS A 641 1.75 3.06 -7.72
C HIS A 641 2.50 2.60 -9.00
N HIS A 642 1.86 1.80 -9.85
CA HIS A 642 2.49 1.21 -11.05
C HIS A 642 3.06 2.24 -12.05
N LEU A 643 2.40 3.40 -12.22
CA LEU A 643 2.91 4.49 -13.07
C LEU A 643 4.23 5.12 -12.57
N ILE A 644 4.60 4.92 -11.31
CA ILE A 644 5.80 5.52 -10.70
C ILE A 644 6.83 4.45 -10.35
N ASN A 645 6.37 3.33 -9.78
CA ASN A 645 7.21 2.21 -9.39
C ASN A 645 7.09 1.06 -10.41
N PRO A 646 8.11 0.82 -11.25
CA PRO A 646 8.09 -0.28 -12.21
C PRO A 646 8.09 -1.67 -11.53
N CYS A 647 8.59 -1.79 -10.29
CA CYS A 647 8.59 -3.06 -9.55
C CYS A 647 7.18 -3.58 -9.23
N VAL A 648 6.14 -2.74 -9.34
CA VAL A 648 4.73 -3.15 -9.21
C VAL A 648 4.33 -4.13 -10.30
N LEU A 649 4.91 -4.00 -11.49
CA LEU A 649 4.59 -4.84 -12.66
C LEU A 649 5.58 -5.99 -12.84
N ASP A 650 6.61 -6.07 -12.00
CA ASP A 650 7.54 -7.18 -11.97
C ASP A 650 6.88 -8.39 -11.32
N THR A 651 6.61 -9.40 -12.13
CA THR A 651 5.91 -10.62 -11.71
C THR A 651 6.72 -11.49 -10.76
N ASP A 652 8.02 -11.24 -10.59
CA ASP A 652 8.86 -11.93 -9.60
C ASP A 652 8.57 -11.44 -8.18
N ASN A 653 7.94 -10.28 -8.04
CA ASN A 653 7.43 -9.77 -6.76
C ASN A 653 6.06 -10.35 -6.38
N TYR A 654 5.49 -11.27 -7.18
CA TYR A 654 4.16 -11.85 -6.93
C TYR A 654 4.30 -13.21 -6.25
N HIS A 655 3.96 -13.24 -4.97
CA HIS A 655 4.01 -14.40 -4.08
C HIS A 655 2.58 -14.94 -3.89
N LEU A 656 2.33 -16.14 -4.41
CA LEU A 656 1.05 -16.81 -4.25
C LEU A 656 1.15 -17.75 -3.05
N LEU A 657 0.55 -17.35 -1.92
CA LEU A 657 0.55 -18.11 -0.68
C LEU A 657 -0.62 -19.08 -0.65
N GLU A 658 -0.39 -20.27 -0.10
CA GLU A 658 -1.47 -21.17 0.26
C GLU A 658 -1.96 -20.80 1.66
N ILE A 659 -3.24 -20.43 1.75
CA ILE A 659 -3.90 -20.10 3.02
C ILE A 659 -4.82 -21.25 3.34
N ASP A 660 -4.53 -21.93 4.46
CA ASP A 660 -5.33 -23.07 4.90
C ASP A 660 -6.78 -22.65 5.07
N GLU A 661 -7.69 -23.50 4.61
CA GLU A 661 -9.11 -23.31 4.84
C GLU A 661 -9.36 -23.15 6.34
N VAL A 662 -10.42 -22.41 6.68
CA VAL A 662 -10.83 -22.26 8.07
C VAL A 662 -11.13 -23.66 8.59
N ALA A 663 -10.23 -24.24 9.38
CA ALA A 663 -10.52 -25.44 10.15
C ALA A 663 -11.77 -25.10 10.94
N THR A 664 -12.90 -25.69 10.57
CA THR A 664 -14.18 -25.44 11.24
C THR A 664 -13.96 -25.74 12.71
N LEU A 665 -13.90 -24.69 13.54
CA LEU A 665 -13.81 -24.80 14.98
C LEU A 665 -14.97 -25.68 15.43
N ASP A 666 -14.67 -26.92 15.80
CA ASP A 666 -15.65 -27.80 16.42
C ASP A 666 -15.92 -27.22 17.81
N ARG A 667 -16.95 -26.37 17.91
CA ARG A 667 -17.34 -25.60 19.11
C ARG A 667 -17.64 -26.45 20.36
N ARG A 668 -17.50 -27.77 20.28
CA ARG A 668 -17.81 -28.72 21.37
C ARG A 668 -16.76 -28.79 22.49
N ARG A 669 -15.59 -28.15 22.35
CA ARG A 669 -14.52 -28.23 23.37
C ARG A 669 -14.41 -27.08 24.37
N ILE A 670 -15.27 -26.06 24.31
CA ILE A 670 -15.17 -24.88 25.20
C ILE A 670 -16.25 -24.88 26.31
N ILE A 671 -17.10 -25.92 26.41
CA ILE A 671 -18.04 -26.06 27.53
C ILE A 671 -17.95 -27.47 28.12
N SER A 672 -16.86 -27.74 28.83
CA SER A 672 -16.82 -28.73 29.91
C SER A 672 -15.51 -28.53 30.66
N ASP A 673 -15.55 -27.81 31.77
CA ASP A 673 -14.84 -28.14 33.02
C ASP A 673 -15.23 -27.15 34.13
N ASP A 674 -16.54 -26.91 34.27
CA ASP A 674 -17.14 -26.44 35.52
C ASP A 674 -17.97 -27.60 36.10
N ASN A 675 -17.25 -28.56 36.69
CA ASN A 675 -17.75 -29.50 37.70
C ASN A 675 -16.55 -30.28 38.27
N GLU A 676 -15.84 -29.67 39.22
CA GLU A 676 -15.31 -30.35 40.42
C GLU A 676 -15.02 -29.35 41.54
#